data_AF-A0A532UYC3-F1
#
_entry.id   AF-A0A532UYC3-F1
#
_cell.length_a   1.000
_cell.length_b   1.000
_cell.length_c   1.000
_cell.angle_alpha   90.00
_cell.angle_beta   90.00
_cell.angle_gamma   90.00
#
_symmetry.space_group_name_H-M   'P 1'
#
loop_
_entity.id
_entity.type
_entity.pdbx_description
1 polymer ?
#
loop_
_entity_poly.entity_id
_entity_poly.type
_entity_poly.pdbx_seq_one_letter_code
_entity_poly.pdbx_strand_id
1 'polypeptide(L)'
;MNWLLVMLSLIASGEVDRGITAEMWPVEPEAVVGEIPESWQAEQLGLRVVYDGQTYDEVSFRLLLPPLTGLVLRCDPDALTLADTLAPDYGLTADAEAAVEAAPRWLRPDLVDNLMQVSDSRQNTLAEMILNPADVRLRDEIAFQVAHISPPHLMAMDLSIIERNLDSLFAIDDELNYVEIVDYGDPETDDDYYSTARYKGLDGEDTVTFEIHTEIYYWYVIMPHITDELPKIIYNKFWREFLYYDNGTSSYTANSAGDPYPLLRDALADIAYVWDGERHIWPGDREHSTDMGAINAIGWWTSRVLPRSATNPRPIQPSEIAVDHDGNCGECQDLFCAGLRTGLIPALGVMDINEDHVWNAFWWPDDYLSSESGGWYPCQVDLGGGVTHAADSGCAYDKDRGGGKYCSMIWNWRPDGFQWSSIETYSASCTLSVNVYDKDGNSVPNTDVKLLSEGWKTIQKYRGFSGITDRNGVYTTTLGEEQNYYASVYLQSLGQIIDSTSAPAGTHFAIPCTLTTNYKPQPRELDFYTYEHFSIEAKIDSTLPLPSEEVCYIVFFNNHAEMGEVISGTVSFEGTDLRLQVDAEYDLGHCSTYSYEERSSQSAVKFAPGKLTDFMITDYEGVRVLGVAEPSSPSSVMREPLVLEMLPFSRGNVTSFTITGCWEPVKLAIYDKLGRRVYETSADPDPSGNASVKWHGIDRVGQAQPSGVYFVRVQAGDQQLVGKFVMLR
;
A
#
# COMPACT_ATOMS: atom_id res chain seq x y z
N MET A 1 60.06 44.46 8.17
CA MET A 1 61.23 44.21 7.31
C MET A 1 60.95 42.90 6.57
N ASN A 2 60.24 42.94 5.42
CA ASN A 2 60.80 42.96 4.05
C ASN A 2 61.52 41.61 3.76
N TRP A 3 61.10 40.68 2.88
CA TRP A 3 60.72 40.73 1.44
C TRP A 3 60.03 39.40 1.03
N LEU A 4 58.92 39.40 0.26
CA LEU A 4 58.79 39.29 -1.21
C LEU A 4 59.21 37.91 -1.81
N LEU A 5 58.28 37.08 -2.33
CA LEU A 5 57.68 37.05 -3.70
C LEU A 5 58.52 36.27 -4.73
N VAL A 6 58.01 35.12 -5.18
CA VAL A 6 58.14 34.67 -6.58
C VAL A 6 56.82 34.02 -7.01
N MET A 7 56.11 34.73 -7.87
CA MET A 7 55.12 34.23 -8.82
C MET A 7 55.83 34.04 -10.16
N LEU A 8 55.54 32.96 -10.89
CA LEU A 8 55.34 32.99 -12.34
C LEU A 8 54.66 31.71 -12.85
N SER A 9 53.48 31.95 -13.40
CA SER A 9 52.48 31.12 -14.06
C SER A 9 52.89 30.61 -15.46
N LEU A 10 52.25 29.54 -15.96
CA LEU A 10 51.41 29.56 -17.18
C LEU A 10 50.70 28.20 -17.51
N ILE A 11 49.34 28.20 -17.42
CA ILE A 11 48.25 27.69 -18.34
C ILE A 11 48.35 26.20 -18.83
N ALA A 12 47.34 25.30 -18.79
CA ALA A 12 45.89 25.41 -19.05
C ALA A 12 45.06 24.18 -18.54
N SER A 13 43.74 24.38 -18.56
CA SER A 13 42.61 23.43 -18.73
C SER A 13 42.16 22.55 -17.55
N GLY A 14 41.16 23.07 -16.84
CA GLY A 14 39.80 22.50 -16.79
C GLY A 14 39.52 21.43 -15.74
N GLU A 15 38.69 21.74 -14.74
CA GLU A 15 37.81 20.77 -14.08
C GLU A 15 36.72 21.45 -13.24
N VAL A 16 35.48 21.19 -13.65
CA VAL A 16 34.22 21.02 -12.89
C VAL A 16 33.90 22.00 -11.76
N ASP A 17 33.00 22.94 -12.05
CA ASP A 17 32.23 23.65 -11.02
C ASP A 17 31.28 22.66 -10.32
N ARG A 18 31.67 22.20 -9.12
CA ARG A 18 30.73 21.77 -8.07
C ARG A 18 30.40 23.00 -7.23
N GLY A 19 29.36 23.73 -7.63
CA GLY A 19 28.91 24.93 -6.93
C GLY A 19 27.39 24.92 -6.80
N ILE A 20 26.91 24.74 -5.57
CA ILE A 20 25.51 24.94 -5.19
C ILE A 20 25.22 26.44 -5.25
N THR A 21 24.19 26.83 -5.99
CA THR A 21 23.55 28.14 -5.85
C THR A 21 22.24 27.90 -5.13
N ALA A 22 22.08 28.45 -3.93
CA ALA A 22 20.85 28.37 -3.17
C ALA A 22 20.01 29.63 -3.44
N GLU A 23 18.74 29.45 -3.80
CA GLU A 23 17.72 30.45 -3.53
C GLU A 23 16.98 30.02 -2.26
N MET A 24 16.91 30.91 -1.26
CA MET A 24 16.07 30.70 -0.09
C MET A 24 14.61 30.82 -0.52
N TRP A 25 13.84 29.74 -0.42
CA TRP A 25 12.38 29.83 -0.52
C TRP A 25 11.81 30.27 0.83
N PRO A 26 10.88 31.24 0.88
CA PRO A 26 10.26 31.65 2.13
C PRO A 26 9.46 30.50 2.75
N VAL A 27 9.65 30.33 4.06
CA VAL A 27 8.93 29.37 4.90
C VAL A 27 7.55 29.94 5.21
N GLU A 28 6.48 29.19 4.90
CA GLU A 28 5.18 29.41 5.54
C GLU A 28 5.25 28.82 6.96
N PRO A 29 5.01 29.61 8.01
CA PRO A 29 5.10 29.14 9.38
C PRO A 29 3.77 28.49 9.78
N GLU A 30 3.66 27.17 9.62
CA GLU A 30 2.81 26.26 10.40
C GLU A 30 2.95 24.85 9.83
N ALA A 31 3.92 24.08 10.36
CA ALA A 31 3.85 22.64 10.26
C ALA A 31 2.76 22.18 11.22
N VAL A 32 1.57 21.90 10.69
CA VAL A 32 0.54 21.17 11.42
C VAL A 32 1.13 19.80 11.71
N VAL A 33 1.35 19.52 12.99
CA VAL A 33 1.62 18.17 13.50
C VAL A 33 0.38 17.37 13.14
N GLY A 34 0.48 16.52 12.12
CA GLY A 34 -0.61 15.64 11.74
C GLY A 34 -0.88 14.68 12.90
N GLU A 35 -2.07 14.79 13.48
CA GLU A 35 -2.66 13.71 14.27
C GLU A 35 -2.67 12.42 13.44
N ILE A 36 -2.69 11.29 14.13
CA ILE A 36 -3.06 9.99 13.55
C ILE A 36 -4.27 10.27 12.64
N PRO A 37 -4.27 9.86 11.35
CA PRO A 37 -5.43 10.11 10.50
C PRO A 37 -6.65 9.58 11.25
N GLU A 38 -7.54 10.49 11.66
CA GLU A 38 -8.86 10.07 12.15
C GLU A 38 -9.40 9.12 11.08
N SER A 39 -9.99 8.00 11.51
CA SER A 39 -10.77 7.16 10.61
C SER A 39 -11.74 8.10 9.90
N TRP A 40 -11.47 8.41 8.63
CA TRP A 40 -12.29 9.36 7.91
C TRP A 40 -13.67 8.70 7.80
N GLN A 41 -14.59 9.11 8.67
CA GLN A 41 -15.99 8.87 8.46
C GLN A 41 -16.34 9.74 7.27
N ALA A 42 -16.15 9.17 6.09
CA ALA A 42 -16.73 9.67 4.87
C ALA A 42 -18.20 9.93 5.17
N GLU A 43 -18.59 11.18 5.39
CA GLU A 43 -19.98 11.52 5.20
C GLU A 43 -20.37 10.95 3.84
N GLN A 44 -21.55 10.33 3.79
CA GLN A 44 -22.06 9.67 2.61
C GLN A 44 -22.30 10.74 1.54
N LEU A 45 -21.26 11.11 0.80
CA LEU A 45 -21.30 12.23 -0.13
C LEU A 45 -21.90 11.74 -1.46
N GLY A 46 -23.05 12.30 -1.82
CA GLY A 46 -23.78 12.01 -3.04
C GLY A 46 -23.74 13.14 -4.06
N LEU A 47 -23.64 12.77 -5.34
CA LEU A 47 -23.91 13.64 -6.48
C LEU A 47 -25.39 13.96 -6.52
N ARG A 48 -25.71 15.18 -6.07
CA ARG A 48 -27.06 15.75 -6.11
C ARG A 48 -27.32 16.42 -7.45
N VAL A 49 -28.50 16.22 -8.03
CA VAL A 49 -29.07 17.03 -9.11
C VAL A 49 -29.89 18.15 -8.48
N VAL A 50 -29.42 19.40 -8.61
CA VAL A 50 -30.12 20.58 -8.07
C VAL A 50 -30.62 21.45 -9.22
N TYR A 51 -31.87 21.88 -9.22
CA TYR A 51 -32.41 22.84 -10.20
C TYR A 51 -33.18 23.96 -9.49
N ASP A 52 -32.92 25.22 -9.82
CA ASP A 52 -33.55 26.41 -9.19
C ASP A 52 -33.50 26.38 -7.63
N GLY A 53 -32.38 25.91 -7.09
CA GLY A 53 -32.15 25.80 -5.64
C GLY A 53 -32.87 24.65 -4.93
N GLN A 54 -33.53 23.75 -5.67
CA GLN A 54 -34.18 22.54 -5.13
C GLN A 54 -33.44 21.28 -5.62
N THR A 55 -33.20 20.32 -4.72
CA THR A 55 -32.67 19.00 -5.08
C THR A 55 -33.77 18.12 -5.66
N TYR A 56 -33.51 17.51 -6.82
CA TYR A 56 -34.46 16.63 -7.52
C TYR A 56 -34.05 15.16 -7.50
N ASP A 57 -32.74 14.88 -7.47
CA ASP A 57 -32.20 13.53 -7.38
C ASP A 57 -30.83 13.55 -6.68
N GLU A 58 -30.41 12.40 -6.16
CA GLU A 58 -29.13 12.22 -5.46
C GLU A 58 -28.62 10.80 -5.68
N VAL A 59 -27.38 10.69 -6.17
CA VAL A 59 -26.68 9.42 -6.30
C VAL A 59 -25.38 9.48 -5.52
N SER A 60 -25.28 8.66 -4.48
CA SER A 60 -24.04 8.42 -3.75
C SER A 60 -23.44 7.09 -4.19
N PHE A 61 -22.15 7.10 -4.52
CA PHE A 61 -21.38 5.87 -4.73
C PHE A 61 -20.02 6.00 -4.07
N ARG A 62 -19.48 4.87 -3.63
CA ARG A 62 -18.08 4.71 -3.22
C ARG A 62 -17.51 3.62 -4.13
N LEU A 63 -16.61 3.99 -5.02
CA LEU A 63 -16.01 3.06 -5.98
C LEU A 63 -14.54 3.37 -6.17
N LEU A 64 -13.77 2.34 -6.52
CA LEU A 64 -12.39 2.46 -6.94
C LEU A 64 -12.36 2.87 -8.42
N LEU A 65 -11.59 3.88 -8.76
CA LEU A 65 -11.26 4.22 -10.14
C LEU A 65 -9.81 3.81 -10.45
N PRO A 66 -9.56 2.63 -11.05
CA PRO A 66 -8.22 2.23 -11.41
C PRO A 66 -7.56 3.22 -12.37
N PRO A 67 -6.23 3.22 -12.44
CA PRO A 67 -5.50 4.01 -13.41
C PRO A 67 -6.02 3.87 -14.84
N LEU A 68 -6.14 4.99 -15.55
CA LEU A 68 -6.58 5.05 -16.95
C LEU A 68 -8.01 4.55 -17.20
N THR A 69 -8.81 4.40 -16.14
CA THR A 69 -10.24 4.09 -16.23
C THR A 69 -11.08 5.35 -16.01
N GLY A 70 -12.37 5.25 -16.28
CA GLY A 70 -13.30 6.34 -16.01
C GLY A 70 -14.66 5.84 -15.56
N LEU A 71 -15.34 6.69 -14.81
CA LEU A 71 -16.73 6.55 -14.43
C LEU A 71 -17.57 7.43 -15.35
N VAL A 72 -18.62 6.86 -15.94
CA VAL A 72 -19.59 7.62 -16.72
C VAL A 72 -20.91 7.64 -15.97
N LEU A 73 -21.41 8.84 -15.67
CA LEU A 73 -22.76 9.07 -15.18
C LEU A 73 -23.61 9.62 -16.30
N ARG A 74 -24.81 9.08 -16.47
CA ARG A 74 -25.80 9.64 -17.38
C ARG A 74 -26.76 10.54 -16.58
N CYS A 75 -26.93 11.76 -17.04
CA CYS A 75 -27.90 12.72 -16.50
C CYS A 75 -29.02 12.94 -17.52
N ASP A 76 -30.26 12.73 -17.09
CA ASP A 76 -31.45 13.06 -17.87
C ASP A 76 -31.98 14.43 -17.40
N PRO A 77 -31.75 15.50 -18.17
CA PRO A 77 -32.16 16.85 -17.78
C PRO A 77 -33.68 17.06 -17.79
N ASP A 78 -34.44 16.24 -18.52
CA ASP A 78 -35.90 16.34 -18.58
C ASP A 78 -36.56 15.63 -17.39
N ALA A 79 -36.00 14.50 -16.97
CA ALA A 79 -36.44 13.77 -15.79
C ALA A 79 -35.83 14.32 -14.48
N LEU A 80 -34.78 15.13 -14.58
CA LEU A 80 -33.94 15.58 -13.45
C LEU A 80 -33.38 14.40 -12.64
N THR A 81 -33.02 13.31 -13.32
CA THR A 81 -32.50 12.08 -12.70
C THR A 81 -31.08 11.76 -13.15
N LEU A 82 -30.30 11.15 -12.27
CA LEU A 82 -29.07 10.44 -12.60
C LEU A 82 -29.42 8.97 -12.88
N ALA A 83 -28.99 8.46 -14.03
CA ALA A 83 -29.17 7.06 -14.41
C ALA A 83 -27.82 6.45 -14.83
N ASP A 84 -27.73 5.13 -14.76
CA ASP A 84 -26.62 4.28 -15.22
C ASP A 84 -25.19 4.81 -14.99
N THR A 85 -24.57 4.36 -13.89
CA THR A 85 -23.12 4.32 -13.74
C THR A 85 -22.55 3.22 -14.63
N LEU A 86 -21.78 3.57 -15.68
CA LEU A 86 -20.83 2.61 -16.22
C LEU A 86 -19.62 2.61 -15.28
N ALA A 87 -19.66 1.73 -14.28
CA ALA A 87 -18.50 1.44 -13.45
C ALA A 87 -17.39 0.81 -14.32
N PRO A 88 -16.11 0.99 -13.97
CA PRO A 88 -15.01 0.30 -14.64
C PRO A 88 -15.25 -1.21 -14.62
N ASP A 89 -14.96 -1.88 -15.74
CA ASP A 89 -14.79 -3.33 -15.72
C ASP A 89 -13.47 -3.63 -14.99
N TYR A 90 -13.59 -4.09 -13.75
CA TYR A 90 -12.46 -4.42 -12.88
C TYR A 90 -11.78 -5.74 -13.27
N GLY A 91 -12.32 -6.48 -14.25
CA GLY A 91 -11.87 -7.82 -14.58
C GLY A 91 -12.15 -8.83 -13.47
N LEU A 92 -13.18 -8.58 -12.66
CA LEU A 92 -13.63 -9.50 -11.63
C LEU A 92 -14.46 -10.63 -12.26
N THR A 93 -14.31 -11.82 -11.71
CA THR A 93 -15.22 -12.94 -11.96
C THR A 93 -16.60 -12.67 -11.34
N ALA A 94 -17.65 -13.31 -11.86
CA ALA A 94 -19.00 -13.15 -11.31
C ALA A 94 -19.08 -13.56 -9.82
N ASP A 95 -18.31 -14.57 -9.40
CA ASP A 95 -18.27 -14.97 -7.99
C ASP A 95 -17.56 -13.90 -7.15
N ALA A 96 -16.50 -13.27 -7.66
CA ALA A 96 -15.83 -12.15 -6.98
C ALA A 96 -16.71 -10.90 -6.88
N GLU A 97 -17.48 -10.56 -7.91
CA GLU A 97 -18.47 -9.48 -7.86
C GLU A 97 -19.50 -9.76 -6.76
N ALA A 98 -20.05 -10.98 -6.71
CA ALA A 98 -20.99 -11.38 -5.67
C ALA A 98 -20.37 -11.34 -4.27
N ALA A 99 -19.10 -11.73 -4.12
CA ALA A 99 -18.39 -11.66 -2.84
C ALA A 99 -18.18 -10.21 -2.38
N VAL A 100 -17.86 -9.29 -3.30
CA VAL A 100 -17.78 -7.85 -3.01
C VAL A 100 -19.14 -7.33 -2.55
N GLU A 101 -20.23 -7.67 -3.24
CA GLU A 101 -21.58 -7.26 -2.84
C GLU A 101 -21.97 -7.82 -1.46
N ALA A 102 -21.56 -9.05 -1.13
CA ALA A 102 -21.87 -9.68 0.15
C ALA A 102 -21.05 -9.12 1.33
N ALA A 103 -19.87 -8.53 1.07
CA ALA A 103 -19.02 -7.93 2.09
C ALA A 103 -19.58 -6.60 2.63
N PRO A 104 -19.18 -6.16 3.84
CA PRO A 104 -19.57 -4.87 4.38
C PRO A 104 -19.20 -3.73 3.43
N ARG A 105 -20.08 -2.74 3.28
CA ARG A 105 -19.91 -1.63 2.34
C ARG A 105 -18.60 -0.88 2.57
N TRP A 106 -18.15 -0.73 3.82
CA TRP A 106 -16.87 -0.10 4.14
C TRP A 106 -15.63 -0.84 3.61
N LEU A 107 -15.70 -2.16 3.36
CA LEU A 107 -14.61 -3.00 2.84
C LEU A 107 -14.58 -3.16 1.32
N ARG A 108 -15.71 -2.91 0.64
CA ARG A 108 -15.85 -3.23 -0.78
C ARG A 108 -14.76 -2.63 -1.68
N PRO A 109 -14.33 -1.37 -1.52
CA PRO A 109 -13.29 -0.79 -2.37
C PRO A 109 -11.96 -1.52 -2.27
N ASP A 110 -11.52 -1.81 -1.04
CA ASP A 110 -10.24 -2.48 -0.77
C ASP A 110 -10.28 -3.94 -1.25
N LEU A 111 -11.44 -4.59 -1.09
CA LEU A 111 -11.68 -5.93 -1.59
C LEU A 111 -11.64 -6.00 -3.13
N VAL A 112 -12.22 -5.01 -3.82
CA VAL A 112 -12.15 -4.88 -5.29
C VAL A 112 -10.70 -4.70 -5.74
N ASP A 113 -9.96 -3.77 -5.12
CA ASP A 113 -8.55 -3.49 -5.46
C ASP A 113 -7.68 -4.74 -5.32
N ASN A 114 -7.88 -5.52 -4.26
CA ASN A 114 -7.05 -6.69 -4.04
C ASN A 114 -7.44 -7.87 -4.94
N LEU A 115 -8.75 -8.10 -5.17
CA LEU A 115 -9.24 -9.18 -6.03
C LEU A 115 -8.86 -8.97 -7.50
N MET A 116 -8.86 -7.73 -8.01
CA MET A 116 -8.44 -7.46 -9.40
C MET A 116 -6.95 -7.74 -9.65
N GLN A 117 -6.14 -7.90 -8.59
CA GLN A 117 -4.69 -8.17 -8.68
C GLN A 117 -4.32 -9.65 -8.59
N VAL A 118 -5.30 -10.53 -8.36
CA VAL A 118 -5.09 -11.99 -8.34
C VAL A 118 -5.78 -12.67 -9.53
N SER A 119 -5.33 -13.87 -9.89
CA SER A 119 -5.89 -14.61 -11.03
C SER A 119 -7.36 -15.00 -10.80
N ASP A 120 -8.16 -15.14 -11.85
CA ASP A 120 -9.57 -15.57 -11.79
C ASP A 120 -9.80 -16.81 -10.91
N SER A 121 -8.92 -17.82 -11.01
CA SER A 121 -9.02 -19.03 -10.17
C SER A 121 -8.87 -18.72 -8.68
N ARG A 122 -8.03 -17.73 -8.35
CA ARG A 122 -7.79 -17.29 -6.98
C ARG A 122 -8.93 -16.40 -6.51
N GLN A 123 -9.43 -15.51 -7.36
CA GLN A 123 -10.64 -14.73 -7.11
C GLN A 123 -11.81 -15.64 -6.70
N ASN A 124 -12.12 -16.66 -7.51
CA ASN A 124 -13.22 -17.60 -7.20
C ASN A 124 -13.01 -18.36 -5.88
N THR A 125 -11.75 -18.71 -5.55
CA THR A 125 -11.46 -19.40 -4.29
C THR A 125 -11.70 -18.49 -3.08
N LEU A 126 -11.26 -17.23 -3.17
CA LEU A 126 -11.45 -16.24 -2.10
C LEU A 126 -12.94 -15.82 -1.98
N ALA A 127 -13.61 -15.69 -3.12
CA ALA A 127 -15.03 -15.40 -3.20
C ALA A 127 -15.88 -16.48 -2.50
N GLU A 128 -15.56 -17.75 -2.74
CA GLU A 128 -16.24 -18.87 -2.07
C GLU A 128 -16.15 -18.78 -0.53
N MET A 129 -15.00 -18.36 0.00
CA MET A 129 -14.80 -18.20 1.45
C MET A 129 -15.66 -17.06 2.03
N ILE A 130 -15.81 -15.96 1.28
CA ILE A 130 -16.63 -14.80 1.68
C ILE A 130 -18.12 -15.10 1.57
N LEU A 131 -18.52 -15.80 0.50
CA LEU A 131 -19.92 -16.12 0.22
C LEU A 131 -20.46 -17.22 1.12
N ASN A 132 -19.64 -18.22 1.46
CA ASN A 132 -20.03 -19.43 2.18
C ASN A 132 -19.20 -19.66 3.45
N PRO A 133 -19.11 -18.69 4.38
CA PRO A 133 -18.39 -18.90 5.64
C PRO A 133 -19.12 -19.91 6.54
N ALA A 134 -18.39 -20.53 7.47
CA ALA A 134 -18.95 -21.49 8.41
C ALA A 134 -20.01 -20.87 9.34
N ASP A 135 -19.84 -19.59 9.69
CA ASP A 135 -20.80 -18.72 10.37
C ASP A 135 -20.83 -17.39 9.60
N VAL A 136 -22.04 -16.89 9.31
CA VAL A 136 -22.23 -15.66 8.53
C VAL A 136 -21.60 -14.43 9.20
N ARG A 137 -21.46 -14.47 10.53
CA ARG A 137 -20.82 -13.42 11.33
C ARG A 137 -19.32 -13.30 11.10
N LEU A 138 -18.68 -14.27 10.43
CA LEU A 138 -17.25 -14.22 10.10
C LEU A 138 -16.95 -13.49 8.79
N ARG A 139 -17.99 -13.04 8.07
CA ARG A 139 -17.84 -12.58 6.68
C ARG A 139 -16.96 -11.32 6.60
N ASP A 140 -17.11 -10.40 7.54
CA ASP A 140 -16.30 -9.19 7.65
C ASP A 140 -14.83 -9.50 7.95
N GLU A 141 -14.48 -10.40 8.88
CA GLU A 141 -13.06 -10.74 9.12
C GLU A 141 -12.44 -11.52 7.95
N ILE A 142 -13.21 -12.37 7.26
CA ILE A 142 -12.74 -13.03 6.03
C ILE A 142 -12.53 -11.97 4.95
N ALA A 143 -13.52 -11.11 4.69
CA ALA A 143 -13.42 -10.07 3.68
C ALA A 143 -12.27 -9.09 3.98
N PHE A 144 -12.05 -8.73 5.25
CA PHE A 144 -10.95 -7.86 5.67
C PHE A 144 -9.58 -8.50 5.36
N GLN A 145 -9.39 -9.78 5.72
CA GLN A 145 -8.15 -10.49 5.41
C GLN A 145 -7.94 -10.61 3.89
N VAL A 146 -9.00 -10.91 3.13
CA VAL A 146 -8.92 -10.97 1.66
C VAL A 146 -8.64 -9.60 1.06
N ALA A 147 -9.12 -8.50 1.63
CA ALA A 147 -8.85 -7.15 1.14
C ALA A 147 -7.41 -6.68 1.44
N HIS A 148 -6.81 -7.13 2.54
CA HIS A 148 -5.57 -6.53 3.07
C HIS A 148 -4.34 -7.44 3.12
N ILE A 149 -4.48 -8.75 2.88
CA ILE A 149 -3.31 -9.61 2.64
C ILE A 149 -2.80 -9.36 1.23
N SER A 150 -1.50 -9.12 1.07
CA SER A 150 -0.92 -8.76 -0.22
C SER A 150 -1.23 -9.80 -1.32
N PRO A 151 -1.45 -9.37 -2.59
CA PRO A 151 -1.73 -10.29 -3.69
C PRO A 151 -0.66 -11.40 -3.85
N PRO A 152 0.66 -11.12 -3.73
CA PRO A 152 1.68 -12.17 -3.75
C PRO A 152 1.50 -13.22 -2.64
N HIS A 153 1.13 -12.80 -1.43
CA HIS A 153 0.85 -13.71 -0.32
C HIS A 153 -0.40 -14.53 -0.56
N LEU A 154 -1.53 -13.93 -0.97
CA LEU A 154 -2.75 -14.66 -1.32
C LEU A 154 -2.53 -15.68 -2.44
N MET A 155 -1.60 -15.41 -3.36
CA MET A 155 -1.26 -16.33 -4.44
C MET A 155 -0.38 -17.50 -3.97
N ALA A 156 0.44 -17.31 -2.93
CA ALA A 156 1.45 -18.27 -2.47
C ALA A 156 1.08 -19.05 -1.20
N MET A 157 0.29 -18.46 -0.30
CA MET A 157 -0.05 -19.04 0.99
C MET A 157 -1.10 -20.17 0.88
N ASP A 158 -1.19 -20.97 1.93
CA ASP A 158 -2.32 -21.88 2.14
C ASP A 158 -3.52 -21.05 2.62
N LEU A 159 -4.53 -20.87 1.75
CA LEU A 159 -5.69 -20.04 2.05
C LEU A 159 -6.52 -20.57 3.23
N SER A 160 -6.41 -21.85 3.60
CA SER A 160 -7.10 -22.38 4.79
C SER A 160 -6.66 -21.69 6.08
N ILE A 161 -5.53 -20.97 6.08
CA ILE A 161 -5.09 -20.13 7.19
C ILE A 161 -6.14 -19.06 7.53
N ILE A 162 -6.83 -18.48 6.55
CA ILE A 162 -7.83 -17.42 6.78
C ILE A 162 -8.94 -17.95 7.70
N GLU A 163 -9.54 -19.10 7.37
CA GLU A 163 -10.60 -19.71 8.18
C GLU A 163 -10.05 -20.28 9.50
N ARG A 164 -8.94 -21.03 9.47
CA ARG A 164 -8.40 -21.67 10.68
C ARG A 164 -7.95 -20.67 11.75
N ASN A 165 -7.45 -19.52 11.31
CA ASN A 165 -7.11 -18.41 12.19
C ASN A 165 -8.34 -17.87 12.90
N LEU A 166 -9.45 -17.66 12.18
CA LEU A 166 -10.72 -17.20 12.75
C LEU A 166 -11.36 -18.26 13.65
N ASP A 167 -11.42 -19.52 13.24
CA ASP A 167 -11.94 -20.62 14.05
C ASP A 167 -11.22 -20.67 15.42
N SER A 168 -9.89 -20.51 15.41
CA SER A 168 -9.09 -20.48 16.63
C SER A 168 -9.34 -19.22 17.45
N LEU A 169 -9.47 -18.07 16.79
CA LEU A 169 -9.68 -16.76 17.41
C LEU A 169 -11.00 -16.73 18.21
N PHE A 170 -12.11 -17.15 17.61
CA PHE A 170 -13.41 -17.20 18.30
C PHE A 170 -13.48 -18.33 19.36
N ALA A 171 -12.84 -19.48 19.11
CA ALA A 171 -12.77 -20.52 20.14
C ALA A 171 -11.95 -20.10 21.37
N ILE A 172 -10.93 -19.26 21.18
CA ILE A 172 -10.11 -18.72 22.28
C ILE A 172 -10.85 -17.63 23.03
N ASP A 173 -11.61 -16.77 22.31
CA ASP A 173 -12.45 -15.74 22.93
C ASP A 173 -13.36 -16.31 24.03
N ASP A 174 -14.02 -17.43 23.74
CA ASP A 174 -14.88 -18.17 24.69
C ASP A 174 -14.17 -18.62 25.99
N GLU A 175 -12.83 -18.67 25.99
CA GLU A 175 -12.02 -19.13 27.12
C GLU A 175 -11.32 -18.02 27.90
N LEU A 176 -11.29 -16.79 27.38
CA LEU A 176 -10.60 -15.66 28.03
C LEU A 176 -11.57 -14.87 28.92
N ASN A 177 -11.12 -14.50 30.13
CA ASN A 177 -11.98 -13.77 31.09
C ASN A 177 -11.88 -12.24 30.97
N TYR A 178 -10.93 -11.73 30.19
CA TYR A 178 -10.59 -10.31 30.11
C TYR A 178 -10.94 -9.64 28.76
N VAL A 179 -11.41 -10.40 27.79
CA VAL A 179 -11.75 -9.93 26.43
C VAL A 179 -12.99 -10.66 25.94
N GLU A 180 -13.76 -10.01 25.09
CA GLU A 180 -14.91 -10.54 24.36
C GLU A 180 -14.90 -9.92 22.95
N ILE A 181 -15.04 -10.74 21.90
CA ILE A 181 -15.30 -10.23 20.54
C ILE A 181 -16.78 -9.88 20.45
N VAL A 182 -17.06 -8.69 19.93
CA VAL A 182 -18.42 -8.15 19.84
C VAL A 182 -18.75 -7.76 18.41
N ASP A 183 -19.88 -8.28 17.93
CA ASP A 183 -20.40 -8.06 16.58
C ASP A 183 -21.44 -6.92 16.61
N TYR A 184 -21.39 -6.02 15.63
CA TYR A 184 -22.33 -4.93 15.42
C TYR A 184 -22.98 -5.03 14.04
N GLY A 185 -24.32 -4.97 14.01
CA GLY A 185 -25.11 -5.17 12.79
C GLY A 185 -25.40 -6.65 12.51
N ASP A 186 -26.30 -6.90 11.56
CA ASP A 186 -26.66 -8.24 11.08
C ASP A 186 -26.16 -8.44 9.64
N PRO A 187 -25.21 -9.35 9.39
CA PRO A 187 -24.66 -9.61 8.05
C PRO A 187 -25.67 -10.07 6.99
N GLU A 188 -26.89 -10.46 7.38
CA GLU A 188 -27.96 -10.82 6.46
C GLU A 188 -28.85 -9.63 6.08
N THR A 189 -28.87 -8.55 6.88
CA THR A 189 -29.79 -7.43 6.66
C THR A 189 -29.14 -6.04 6.60
N ASP A 190 -28.00 -5.86 7.25
CA ASP A 190 -27.28 -4.59 7.35
C ASP A 190 -26.13 -4.53 6.35
N ASP A 191 -25.93 -3.36 5.74
CA ASP A 191 -24.89 -3.15 4.71
C ASP A 191 -23.51 -2.82 5.31
N ASP A 192 -23.48 -2.32 6.55
CA ASP A 192 -22.28 -1.91 7.30
C ASP A 192 -22.25 -2.54 8.69
N TYR A 193 -22.12 -3.86 8.73
CA TYR A 193 -21.80 -4.60 9.95
C TYR A 193 -20.28 -4.66 10.16
N TYR A 194 -19.86 -4.86 11.40
CA TYR A 194 -18.46 -4.97 11.79
C TYR A 194 -18.28 -5.63 13.16
N SER A 195 -17.12 -6.25 13.38
CA SER A 195 -16.66 -6.66 14.70
C SER A 195 -15.64 -5.71 15.36
N THR A 196 -15.55 -5.78 16.69
CA THR A 196 -14.43 -5.25 17.49
C THR A 196 -14.21 -6.12 18.74
N ALA A 197 -13.29 -5.73 19.62
CA ALA A 197 -13.04 -6.41 20.89
C ALA A 197 -13.28 -5.49 22.10
N ARG A 198 -13.96 -6.03 23.10
CA ARG A 198 -14.23 -5.42 24.40
C ARG A 198 -13.29 -6.01 25.45
N TYR A 199 -12.55 -5.16 26.15
CA TYR A 199 -11.53 -5.56 27.10
C TYR A 199 -11.85 -5.16 28.53
N LYS A 200 -11.20 -5.82 29.49
CA LYS A 200 -11.08 -5.40 30.88
C LYS A 200 -9.66 -4.86 31.14
N GLY A 201 -9.58 -3.58 31.46
CA GLY A 201 -8.38 -2.93 32.02
C GLY A 201 -8.49 -2.77 33.53
N LEU A 202 -7.40 -2.39 34.19
CA LEU A 202 -7.43 -1.96 35.59
C LEU A 202 -7.45 -0.41 35.67
N ASP A 203 -8.31 0.13 36.52
CA ASP A 203 -8.30 1.52 36.97
C ASP A 203 -8.28 1.54 38.50
N GLY A 204 -7.10 1.79 39.08
CA GLY A 204 -6.88 1.62 40.52
C GLY A 204 -6.94 0.17 40.96
N GLU A 205 -7.92 -0.19 41.82
CA GLU A 205 -8.13 -1.56 42.29
C GLU A 205 -9.31 -2.25 41.58
N ASP A 206 -10.07 -1.52 40.75
CA ASP A 206 -11.27 -2.01 40.07
C ASP A 206 -10.98 -2.28 38.58
N THR A 207 -11.71 -3.23 38.00
CA THR A 207 -11.68 -3.48 36.56
C THR A 207 -12.65 -2.56 35.82
N VAL A 208 -12.21 -1.98 34.72
CA VAL A 208 -13.03 -1.16 33.82
C VAL A 208 -13.14 -1.85 32.46
N THR A 209 -14.30 -1.75 31.85
CA THR A 209 -14.59 -2.34 30.54
C THR A 209 -14.63 -1.26 29.47
N PHE A 210 -13.95 -1.49 28.35
CA PHE A 210 -13.90 -0.58 27.20
C PHE A 210 -13.80 -1.38 25.90
N GLU A 211 -14.11 -0.74 24.77
CA GLU A 211 -13.99 -1.35 23.43
C GLU A 211 -12.88 -0.65 22.65
N ILE A 212 -12.13 -1.38 21.84
CA ILE A 212 -11.13 -0.76 20.97
C ILE A 212 -11.75 -0.27 19.67
N HIS A 213 -11.07 0.66 19.00
CA HIS A 213 -11.44 1.06 17.65
C HIS A 213 -11.38 -0.15 16.69
N THR A 214 -12.33 -0.24 15.77
CA THR A 214 -12.48 -1.39 14.86
C THR A 214 -11.22 -1.65 14.07
N GLU A 215 -10.57 -0.61 13.54
CA GLU A 215 -9.30 -0.76 12.80
C GLU A 215 -8.20 -1.41 13.64
N ILE A 216 -8.15 -1.17 14.96
CA ILE A 216 -7.16 -1.80 15.83
C ILE A 216 -7.42 -3.30 15.96
N TYR A 217 -8.68 -3.69 16.08
CA TYR A 217 -9.11 -5.10 16.08
C TYR A 217 -8.71 -5.78 14.76
N TYR A 218 -9.15 -5.20 13.63
CA TYR A 218 -8.93 -5.80 12.32
C TYR A 218 -7.44 -5.90 11.96
N TRP A 219 -6.65 -4.87 12.20
CA TRP A 219 -5.25 -4.90 11.82
C TRP A 219 -4.38 -5.74 12.76
N TYR A 220 -4.62 -5.68 14.07
CA TYR A 220 -3.62 -6.14 15.04
C TYR A 220 -4.08 -7.30 15.92
N VAL A 221 -5.33 -7.75 15.77
CA VAL A 221 -5.83 -8.96 16.41
C VAL A 221 -6.08 -10.06 15.38
N ILE A 222 -6.80 -9.77 14.28
CA ILE A 222 -7.20 -10.84 13.34
C ILE A 222 -6.14 -11.17 12.29
N MET A 223 -5.27 -10.24 11.89
CA MET A 223 -4.38 -10.49 10.75
C MET A 223 -3.40 -11.64 11.03
N PRO A 224 -3.25 -12.62 10.10
CA PRO A 224 -2.44 -13.82 10.33
C PRO A 224 -0.92 -13.58 10.20
N HIS A 225 -0.54 -12.44 9.62
CA HIS A 225 0.83 -12.00 9.41
C HIS A 225 1.26 -11.03 10.51
N ILE A 226 2.46 -11.22 11.07
CA ILE A 226 2.97 -10.42 12.19
C ILE A 226 4.11 -9.49 11.72
N THR A 227 5.17 -10.04 11.15
CA THR A 227 6.41 -9.33 10.81
C THR A 227 6.92 -9.71 9.41
N ASP A 228 7.99 -10.50 9.30
CA ASP A 228 8.66 -10.84 8.04
C ASP A 228 8.31 -12.25 7.53
N GLU A 229 7.41 -12.94 8.21
CA GLU A 229 7.07 -14.33 7.97
C GLU A 229 5.89 -14.48 6.99
N LEU A 230 6.05 -15.26 5.92
CA LEU A 230 4.87 -15.72 5.19
C LEU A 230 4.05 -16.66 6.10
N PRO A 231 2.77 -16.40 6.42
CA PRO A 231 1.97 -17.27 7.28
C PRO A 231 1.90 -18.70 6.73
N LYS A 232 2.17 -19.70 7.59
CA LYS A 232 2.20 -21.12 7.19
C LYS A 232 1.47 -22.02 8.19
N ILE A 233 0.97 -23.14 7.65
CA ILE A 233 0.59 -24.30 8.44
C ILE A 233 1.84 -25.12 8.74
N ILE A 234 2.18 -25.25 10.02
CA ILE A 234 3.33 -26.03 10.51
C ILE A 234 2.85 -27.01 11.55
N TYR A 235 3.38 -28.24 11.54
CA TYR A 235 2.88 -29.34 12.38
C TYR A 235 1.37 -29.56 12.23
N ASN A 236 0.85 -29.36 11.01
CA ASN A 236 -0.57 -29.40 10.65
C ASN A 236 -1.45 -28.34 11.34
N LYS A 237 -0.87 -27.30 11.95
CA LYS A 237 -1.59 -26.23 12.64
C LYS A 237 -1.11 -24.85 12.21
N PHE A 238 -2.01 -23.87 12.26
CA PHE A 238 -1.59 -22.46 12.22
C PHE A 238 -1.05 -22.06 13.60
N TRP A 239 -0.21 -21.02 13.69
CA TRP A 239 0.47 -20.68 14.95
C TRP A 239 -0.50 -20.41 16.09
N ARG A 240 -1.63 -19.74 15.83
CA ARG A 240 -2.64 -19.43 16.88
C ARG A 240 -3.16 -20.71 17.53
N GLU A 241 -3.59 -21.66 16.71
CA GLU A 241 -4.05 -22.97 17.17
C GLU A 241 -2.92 -23.76 17.86
N PHE A 242 -1.71 -23.69 17.31
CA PHE A 242 -0.56 -24.43 17.81
C PHE A 242 -0.17 -23.96 19.23
N LEU A 243 0.02 -22.65 19.42
CA LEU A 243 0.49 -22.08 20.68
C LEU A 243 -0.53 -22.25 21.81
N TYR A 244 -1.82 -22.23 21.49
CA TYR A 244 -2.89 -22.31 22.49
C TYR A 244 -3.29 -23.76 22.81
N TYR A 245 -3.40 -24.64 21.81
CA TYR A 245 -3.99 -25.98 21.98
C TYR A 245 -3.02 -27.15 21.78
N ASP A 246 -1.82 -26.98 21.21
CA ASP A 246 -0.92 -28.13 20.99
C ASP A 246 -0.20 -28.57 22.26
N ASN A 247 -0.74 -29.58 22.93
CA ASN A 247 -0.20 -30.14 24.16
C ASN A 247 0.79 -31.31 23.96
N GLY A 248 1.44 -31.42 22.80
CA GLY A 248 2.60 -32.32 22.67
C GLY A 248 2.53 -33.42 21.63
N THR A 249 2.31 -33.07 20.36
CA THR A 249 2.60 -33.99 19.25
C THR A 249 4.01 -33.83 18.65
N SER A 250 4.79 -32.85 19.15
CA SER A 250 6.21 -32.59 18.84
C SER A 250 7.01 -32.25 20.12
N SER A 251 8.30 -31.87 20.01
CA SER A 251 9.29 -31.65 21.11
C SER A 251 8.92 -30.63 22.20
N TYR A 252 7.70 -30.10 22.17
CA TYR A 252 7.11 -29.15 23.11
C TYR A 252 6.94 -29.67 24.56
N THR A 253 7.18 -30.95 24.82
CA THR A 253 6.64 -31.64 26.03
C THR A 253 7.56 -31.76 27.22
N ALA A 254 8.86 -31.47 27.10
CA ALA A 254 9.74 -31.53 28.26
C ALA A 254 11.02 -30.70 28.10
N ASN A 255 11.30 -29.85 29.08
CA ASN A 255 12.59 -29.21 29.26
C ASN A 255 13.67 -30.26 29.61
N SER A 256 14.92 -29.83 29.76
CA SER A 256 16.05 -30.72 30.10
C SER A 256 15.92 -31.46 31.44
N ALA A 257 15.02 -31.01 32.33
CA ALA A 257 14.72 -31.65 33.61
C ALA A 257 13.56 -32.67 33.52
N GLY A 258 12.84 -32.70 32.39
CA GLY A 258 11.69 -33.58 32.18
C GLY A 258 10.34 -32.94 32.48
N ASP A 259 10.29 -31.64 32.84
CA ASP A 259 9.05 -30.91 33.10
C ASP A 259 8.50 -30.32 31.80
N PRO A 260 7.18 -30.35 31.56
CA PRO A 260 6.60 -29.78 30.35
C PRO A 260 6.76 -28.27 30.30
N TYR A 261 6.94 -27.75 29.09
CA TYR A 261 6.81 -26.31 28.85
C TYR A 261 5.35 -25.89 29.00
N PRO A 262 5.06 -24.70 29.56
CA PRO A 262 3.69 -24.26 29.78
C PRO A 262 2.98 -23.97 28.45
N LEU A 263 1.71 -24.35 28.35
CA LEU A 263 0.84 -23.92 27.26
C LEU A 263 0.38 -22.49 27.48
N LEU A 264 0.13 -21.77 26.39
CA LEU A 264 -0.39 -20.40 26.48
C LEU A 264 -1.78 -20.36 27.11
N ARG A 265 -2.64 -21.34 26.78
CA ARG A 265 -3.96 -21.52 27.38
C ARG A 265 -3.90 -21.58 28.91
N ASP A 266 -2.98 -22.37 29.46
CA ASP A 266 -2.82 -22.51 30.91
C ASP A 266 -2.27 -21.22 31.55
N ALA A 267 -1.40 -20.49 30.84
CA ALA A 267 -0.85 -19.23 31.31
C ALA A 267 -1.90 -18.11 31.37
N LEU A 268 -2.92 -18.16 30.50
CA LEU A 268 -4.00 -17.17 30.42
C LEU A 268 -5.25 -17.57 31.21
N ALA A 269 -5.33 -18.81 31.70
CA ALA A 269 -6.44 -19.27 32.50
C ALA A 269 -6.63 -18.39 33.75
N ASP A 270 -7.88 -18.00 34.01
CA ASP A 270 -8.29 -17.20 35.16
C ASP A 270 -7.68 -15.78 35.27
N ILE A 271 -6.99 -15.28 34.23
CA ILE A 271 -6.51 -13.89 34.17
C ILE A 271 -7.69 -12.93 33.95
N ALA A 272 -7.83 -11.92 34.82
CA ALA A 272 -9.04 -11.09 34.87
C ALA A 272 -8.98 -9.78 34.06
N TYR A 273 -7.80 -9.31 33.71
CA TYR A 273 -7.59 -8.03 33.01
C TYR A 273 -6.32 -8.07 32.14
N VAL A 274 -6.22 -7.19 31.15
CA VAL A 274 -5.07 -7.16 30.22
C VAL A 274 -3.86 -6.44 30.83
N TRP A 275 -4.06 -5.20 31.27
CA TRP A 275 -3.01 -4.31 31.76
C TRP A 275 -3.56 -3.31 32.78
N ASP A 276 -2.68 -2.78 33.62
CA ASP A 276 -2.99 -1.85 34.70
C ASP A 276 -2.65 -0.39 34.39
N GLY A 277 -2.25 -0.09 33.14
CA GLY A 277 -1.89 1.26 32.71
C GLY A 277 -0.50 1.72 33.17
N GLU A 278 0.25 0.89 33.91
CA GLU A 278 1.53 1.27 34.50
C GLU A 278 2.73 0.64 33.79
N ARG A 279 3.87 1.33 33.85
CA ARG A 279 5.14 0.79 33.33
C ARG A 279 5.67 -0.31 34.23
N HIS A 280 6.01 -1.47 33.65
CA HIS A 280 6.56 -2.60 34.38
C HIS A 280 7.85 -3.16 33.76
N ILE A 281 8.72 -3.66 34.65
CA ILE A 281 9.81 -4.58 34.32
C ILE A 281 9.70 -5.77 35.28
N TRP A 282 9.17 -6.89 34.80
CA TRP A 282 8.97 -8.08 35.61
C TRP A 282 10.18 -9.05 35.49
N PRO A 283 10.68 -9.60 36.61
CA PRO A 283 11.75 -10.60 36.59
C PRO A 283 11.38 -11.85 35.77
N GLY A 284 12.34 -12.42 35.02
CA GLY A 284 12.12 -13.64 34.24
C GLY A 284 11.90 -14.90 35.09
N ASP A 285 12.40 -14.90 36.33
CA ASP A 285 12.27 -16.01 37.28
C ASP A 285 11.02 -15.95 38.15
N ARG A 286 10.12 -14.97 37.93
CA ARG A 286 8.89 -14.80 38.69
C ARG A 286 7.98 -16.03 38.63
N GLU A 287 7.20 -16.20 39.70
CA GLU A 287 6.13 -17.19 39.77
C GLU A 287 4.91 -16.70 38.99
N HIS A 288 4.14 -17.65 38.44
CA HIS A 288 2.85 -17.37 37.84
C HIS A 288 1.77 -17.16 38.93
N SER A 289 0.80 -16.28 38.66
CA SER A 289 -0.32 -15.95 39.54
C SER A 289 -1.49 -15.46 38.69
N THR A 290 -2.72 -15.71 39.12
CA THR A 290 -3.94 -15.20 38.47
C THR A 290 -4.15 -13.70 38.69
N ASP A 291 -3.45 -13.10 39.66
CA ASP A 291 -3.54 -11.68 39.98
C ASP A 291 -2.74 -10.79 39.01
N MET A 292 -2.00 -11.36 38.05
CA MET A 292 -1.26 -10.60 37.06
C MET A 292 -2.13 -10.25 35.85
N GLY A 293 -1.81 -9.16 35.16
CA GLY A 293 -2.42 -8.83 33.86
C GLY A 293 -1.96 -9.77 32.75
N ALA A 294 -2.76 -9.87 31.68
CA ALA A 294 -2.49 -10.76 30.55
C ALA A 294 -1.13 -10.51 29.88
N ILE A 295 -0.69 -9.25 29.74
CA ILE A 295 0.64 -8.94 29.16
C ILE A 295 1.76 -9.58 29.99
N ASN A 296 1.63 -9.54 31.31
CA ASN A 296 2.59 -10.16 32.23
C ASN A 296 2.56 -11.69 32.13
N ALA A 297 1.37 -12.29 32.07
CA ALA A 297 1.19 -13.73 31.94
C ALA A 297 1.79 -14.28 30.63
N ILE A 298 1.58 -13.59 29.51
CA ILE A 298 2.13 -13.96 28.21
C ILE A 298 3.65 -13.77 28.22
N GLY A 299 4.15 -12.67 28.78
CA GLY A 299 5.60 -12.48 28.90
C GLY A 299 6.27 -13.54 29.78
N TRP A 300 5.57 -14.00 30.82
CA TRP A 300 6.03 -15.11 31.66
C TRP A 300 6.10 -16.39 30.84
N TRP A 301 5.03 -16.70 30.09
CA TRP A 301 4.98 -17.85 29.20
C TRP A 301 6.13 -17.83 28.18
N THR A 302 6.35 -16.71 27.51
CA THR A 302 7.46 -16.55 26.55
C THR A 302 8.82 -16.76 27.22
N SER A 303 9.07 -16.19 28.41
CA SER A 303 10.33 -16.41 29.15
C SER A 303 10.54 -17.89 29.52
N ARG A 304 9.46 -18.65 29.77
CA ARG A 304 9.54 -20.09 30.06
C ARG A 304 9.73 -20.93 28.80
N VAL A 305 9.11 -20.56 27.69
CA VAL A 305 9.22 -21.27 26.40
C VAL A 305 10.58 -21.03 25.74
N LEU A 306 11.19 -19.85 25.90
CA LEU A 306 12.49 -19.48 25.33
C LEU A 306 13.58 -19.27 26.40
N PRO A 307 13.95 -20.30 27.19
CA PRO A 307 14.88 -20.15 28.31
C PRO A 307 16.35 -19.93 27.89
N ARG A 308 16.67 -19.95 26.60
CA ARG A 308 18.04 -19.96 26.07
C ARG A 308 18.14 -19.10 24.80
N SER A 309 19.34 -18.62 24.52
CA SER A 309 19.65 -17.90 23.27
C SER A 309 19.58 -18.80 22.05
N ALA A 310 19.14 -18.25 20.92
CA ALA A 310 18.90 -19.00 19.68
C ALA A 310 20.12 -19.80 19.22
N THR A 311 19.88 -21.00 18.70
CA THR A 311 20.87 -21.78 17.93
C THR A 311 20.50 -21.83 16.45
N ASN A 312 21.38 -22.35 15.58
CA ASN A 312 21.07 -22.48 14.16
C ASN A 312 20.42 -23.86 13.88
N PRO A 313 19.41 -23.94 13.00
CA PRO A 313 18.78 -22.86 12.22
C PRO A 313 17.90 -21.94 13.09
N ARG A 314 17.70 -20.69 12.63
CA ARG A 314 16.89 -19.67 13.32
C ARG A 314 15.55 -19.49 12.58
N PRO A 315 14.45 -20.09 13.05
CA PRO A 315 13.15 -19.96 12.40
C PRO A 315 12.51 -18.60 12.70
N ILE A 316 11.61 -18.18 11.82
CA ILE A 316 10.77 -16.97 11.97
C ILE A 316 9.28 -17.32 12.21
N GLN A 317 8.95 -18.61 12.20
CA GLN A 317 7.57 -19.07 12.36
C GLN A 317 7.31 -19.32 13.85
N PRO A 318 6.28 -18.71 14.46
CA PRO A 318 6.07 -18.83 15.91
C PRO A 318 5.94 -20.28 16.39
N SER A 319 5.32 -21.17 15.60
CA SER A 319 5.21 -22.59 15.94
C SER A 319 6.56 -23.31 15.99
N GLU A 320 7.50 -22.99 15.09
CA GLU A 320 8.84 -23.59 15.08
C GLU A 320 9.68 -23.03 16.23
N ILE A 321 9.64 -21.71 16.44
CA ILE A 321 10.31 -21.02 17.56
C ILE A 321 9.89 -21.63 18.90
N ALA A 322 8.58 -21.83 19.09
CA ALA A 322 8.03 -22.42 20.30
C ALA A 322 8.49 -23.86 20.56
N VAL A 323 8.87 -24.60 19.51
CA VAL A 323 9.35 -25.99 19.58
C VAL A 323 10.86 -26.08 19.78
N ASP A 324 11.63 -25.13 19.25
CA ASP A 324 13.08 -25.10 19.41
C ASP A 324 13.52 -24.70 20.83
N HIS A 325 12.65 -23.97 21.54
CA HIS A 325 12.87 -23.52 22.92
C HIS A 325 14.15 -22.71 23.11
N ASP A 326 14.53 -21.96 22.08
CA ASP A 326 15.60 -20.98 22.11
C ASP A 326 15.29 -19.78 21.19
N GLY A 327 15.83 -18.61 21.55
CA GLY A 327 15.50 -17.37 20.85
C GLY A 327 16.41 -16.20 21.24
N ASN A 328 16.73 -15.34 20.28
CA ASN A 328 17.26 -13.99 20.52
C ASN A 328 16.13 -12.97 20.28
N CYS A 329 16.46 -11.68 20.10
CA CYS A 329 15.47 -10.62 19.92
C CYS A 329 14.41 -10.93 18.84
N GLY A 330 14.80 -11.43 17.67
CA GLY A 330 13.88 -11.83 16.59
C GLY A 330 12.87 -12.90 17.02
N GLU A 331 13.35 -14.05 17.49
CA GLU A 331 12.46 -15.14 17.91
C GLU A 331 11.62 -14.75 19.15
N CYS A 332 12.17 -13.92 20.04
CA CYS A 332 11.42 -13.37 21.17
C CYS A 332 10.30 -12.45 20.68
N GLN A 333 10.57 -11.59 19.70
CA GLN A 333 9.57 -10.70 19.09
C GLN A 333 8.45 -11.51 18.43
N ASP A 334 8.79 -12.47 17.58
CA ASP A 334 7.81 -13.24 16.82
C ASP A 334 6.93 -14.08 17.75
N LEU A 335 7.53 -14.79 18.71
CA LEU A 335 6.78 -15.63 19.65
C LEU A 335 5.95 -14.79 20.63
N PHE A 336 6.50 -13.69 21.15
CA PHE A 336 5.78 -12.85 22.09
C PHE A 336 4.61 -12.15 21.42
N CYS A 337 4.79 -11.60 20.21
CA CYS A 337 3.70 -11.01 19.43
C CYS A 337 2.62 -12.03 19.10
N ALA A 338 3.01 -13.22 18.65
CA ALA A 338 2.07 -14.31 18.39
C ALA A 338 1.30 -14.71 19.66
N GLY A 339 1.96 -14.73 20.81
CA GLY A 339 1.33 -14.95 22.11
C GLY A 339 0.31 -13.86 22.46
N LEU A 340 0.69 -12.58 22.31
CA LEU A 340 -0.20 -11.43 22.52
C LEU A 340 -1.43 -11.51 21.63
N ARG A 341 -1.25 -11.70 20.32
CA ARG A 341 -2.36 -11.81 19.36
C ARG A 341 -3.21 -13.07 19.57
N THR A 342 -2.61 -14.19 19.99
CA THR A 342 -3.36 -15.40 20.38
C THR A 342 -4.25 -15.10 21.59
N GLY A 343 -3.75 -14.35 22.58
CA GLY A 343 -4.52 -13.84 23.72
C GLY A 343 -5.42 -12.65 23.38
N LEU A 344 -5.70 -12.40 22.10
CA LEU A 344 -6.51 -11.31 21.56
C LEU A 344 -6.06 -9.90 21.98
N ILE A 345 -4.79 -9.70 22.31
CA ILE A 345 -4.23 -8.38 22.62
C ILE A 345 -3.71 -7.75 21.31
N PRO A 346 -4.14 -6.53 20.93
CA PRO A 346 -3.66 -5.89 19.72
C PRO A 346 -2.18 -5.57 19.85
N ALA A 347 -1.36 -6.22 19.01
CA ALA A 347 0.09 -6.13 19.11
C ALA A 347 0.75 -6.08 17.73
N LEU A 348 1.96 -5.52 17.66
CA LEU A 348 2.77 -5.45 16.44
C LEU A 348 4.26 -5.65 16.71
N GLY A 349 5.03 -5.86 15.64
CA GLY A 349 6.49 -5.86 15.67
C GLY A 349 7.06 -4.46 15.48
N VAL A 350 8.00 -4.09 16.35
CA VAL A 350 8.82 -2.87 16.28
C VAL A 350 10.24 -3.23 15.85
N MET A 351 10.76 -2.48 14.88
CA MET A 351 12.00 -2.77 14.18
C MET A 351 13.05 -1.71 14.43
N ASP A 352 14.26 -2.13 14.79
CA ASP A 352 15.47 -1.31 14.93
C ASP A 352 16.65 -2.03 14.23
N ILE A 353 16.42 -2.37 12.95
CA ILE A 353 17.30 -3.25 12.16
C ILE A 353 18.71 -2.66 12.02
N ASN A 354 18.82 -1.34 11.87
CA ASN A 354 20.09 -0.65 11.76
C ASN A 354 20.93 -0.81 13.03
N GLU A 355 20.30 -0.88 14.20
CA GLU A 355 20.96 -1.05 15.50
C GLU A 355 20.90 -2.49 16.04
N ASP A 356 20.58 -3.48 15.19
CA ASP A 356 20.53 -4.92 15.50
C ASP A 356 19.62 -5.23 16.70
N HIS A 357 18.38 -4.74 16.66
CA HIS A 357 17.37 -5.02 17.67
C HIS A 357 15.95 -4.98 17.13
N VAL A 358 15.06 -5.68 17.84
CA VAL A 358 13.63 -5.75 17.55
C VAL A 358 12.87 -6.08 18.84
N TRP A 359 11.62 -5.62 18.95
CA TRP A 359 10.73 -5.87 20.09
C TRP A 359 9.27 -5.66 19.67
N ASN A 360 8.32 -5.59 20.60
CA ASN A 360 6.90 -5.46 20.30
C ASN A 360 6.30 -4.16 20.84
N ALA A 361 5.11 -3.82 20.34
CA ALA A 361 4.25 -2.86 21.01
C ALA A 361 2.84 -3.42 21.09
N PHE A 362 2.11 -3.05 22.14
CA PHE A 362 0.68 -3.33 22.26
C PHE A 362 -0.09 -2.01 22.27
N TRP A 363 -1.30 -2.01 21.71
CA TRP A 363 -2.15 -0.83 21.71
C TRP A 363 -2.94 -0.73 23.01
N TRP A 364 -3.07 0.47 23.57
CA TRP A 364 -3.92 0.73 24.73
C TRP A 364 -4.54 2.13 24.65
N PRO A 365 -5.81 2.31 25.06
CA PRO A 365 -6.45 3.61 25.01
C PRO A 365 -5.85 4.57 26.03
N ASP A 366 -5.87 5.86 25.73
CA ASP A 366 -5.42 6.90 26.67
C ASP A 366 -6.46 7.14 27.78
N ASP A 367 -7.74 6.95 27.45
CA ASP A 367 -8.87 7.03 28.37
C ASP A 367 -9.84 5.88 28.07
N TYR A 368 -10.22 5.12 29.11
CA TYR A 368 -11.19 4.02 29.00
C TYR A 368 -12.61 4.50 28.67
N LEU A 369 -12.93 5.77 28.95
CA LEU A 369 -14.24 6.37 28.66
C LEU A 369 -14.35 6.87 27.21
N SER A 370 -13.23 7.14 26.54
CA SER A 370 -13.16 7.53 25.13
C SER A 370 -12.02 6.80 24.44
N SER A 371 -12.23 5.52 24.16
CA SER A 371 -11.27 4.65 23.49
C SER A 371 -11.11 4.93 21.98
N GLU A 372 -11.57 6.09 21.52
CA GLU A 372 -11.32 6.61 20.16
C GLU A 372 -9.85 7.01 19.98
N SER A 373 -9.13 7.33 21.06
CA SER A 373 -7.69 7.61 21.04
C SER A 373 -6.90 6.63 21.91
N GLY A 374 -5.68 6.31 21.48
CA GLY A 374 -4.76 5.47 22.21
C GLY A 374 -3.39 5.42 21.58
N GLY A 375 -2.47 4.77 22.28
CA GLY A 375 -1.06 4.72 21.93
C GLY A 375 -0.50 3.30 21.81
N TRP A 376 0.61 3.19 21.10
CA TRP A 376 1.44 1.98 21.06
C TRP A 376 2.45 2.01 22.19
N TYR A 377 2.30 1.09 23.15
CA TYR A 377 3.18 0.97 24.31
C TYR A 377 4.25 -0.11 24.08
N PRO A 378 5.54 0.18 24.30
CA PRO A 378 6.61 -0.80 24.08
C PRO A 378 6.51 -2.00 25.02
N CYS A 379 6.69 -3.20 24.49
CA CYS A 379 6.83 -4.42 25.28
C CYS A 379 7.90 -5.36 24.69
N GLN A 380 8.57 -6.11 25.56
CA GLN A 380 9.68 -6.98 25.18
C GLN A 380 9.84 -8.12 26.17
N VAL A 381 10.27 -9.28 25.68
CA VAL A 381 10.86 -10.32 26.53
C VAL A 381 12.35 -10.42 26.19
N ASP A 382 13.20 -10.27 27.20
CA ASP A 382 14.65 -10.37 27.03
C ASP A 382 15.08 -11.81 26.71
N LEU A 383 16.13 -11.93 25.89
CA LEU A 383 16.69 -13.20 25.46
C LEU A 383 17.08 -14.10 26.65
N GLY A 384 16.93 -15.42 26.46
CA GLY A 384 17.36 -16.41 27.45
C GLY A 384 16.47 -16.51 28.68
N GLY A 385 15.15 -16.40 28.49
CA GLY A 385 14.16 -16.43 29.57
C GLY A 385 14.23 -15.20 30.48
N GLY A 386 14.57 -14.06 29.89
CA GLY A 386 14.87 -12.83 30.60
C GLY A 386 13.64 -12.10 31.14
N VAL A 387 13.86 -10.85 31.51
CA VAL A 387 12.82 -9.95 32.02
C VAL A 387 11.74 -9.66 30.97
N THR A 388 10.54 -9.35 31.44
CA THR A 388 9.44 -8.86 30.59
C THR A 388 9.24 -7.37 30.83
N HIS A 389 9.25 -6.59 29.76
CA HIS A 389 9.01 -5.16 29.73
C HIS A 389 7.58 -4.86 29.27
N ALA A 390 6.92 -3.90 29.90
CA ALA A 390 5.65 -3.33 29.44
C ALA A 390 5.64 -1.81 29.67
N ALA A 391 5.23 -1.06 28.64
CA ALA A 391 5.32 0.39 28.56
C ALA A 391 6.72 0.94 28.91
N ASP A 392 7.77 0.24 28.49
CA ASP A 392 9.15 0.59 28.79
C ASP A 392 9.98 0.87 27.54
N SER A 393 10.11 2.15 27.18
CA SER A 393 10.93 2.56 26.03
C SER A 393 12.44 2.36 26.22
N GLY A 394 12.89 2.00 27.43
CA GLY A 394 14.27 1.58 27.68
C GLY A 394 14.67 0.30 26.93
N CYS A 395 13.70 -0.47 26.42
CA CYS A 395 13.94 -1.70 25.66
C CYS A 395 14.70 -1.47 24.34
N ALA A 396 14.68 -0.26 23.79
CA ALA A 396 15.46 0.10 22.61
C ALA A 396 16.98 0.20 22.90
N TYR A 397 17.36 0.33 24.18
CA TYR A 397 18.72 0.59 24.63
C TYR A 397 19.34 1.88 24.07
N ASP A 398 18.52 2.86 23.72
CA ASP A 398 18.97 4.19 23.32
C ASP A 398 19.62 4.95 24.50
N LYS A 399 20.63 5.77 24.22
CA LYS A 399 21.34 6.56 25.23
C LYS A 399 20.45 7.54 25.96
N ASP A 400 19.43 8.09 25.33
CA ASP A 400 18.48 9.02 25.97
C ASP A 400 17.64 8.32 27.05
N ARG A 401 17.55 7.00 26.96
CA ARG A 401 16.90 6.13 27.94
C ARG A 401 17.90 5.43 28.87
N GLY A 402 19.17 5.86 28.87
CA GLY A 402 20.23 5.30 29.71
C GLY A 402 20.89 4.04 29.15
N GLY A 403 20.61 3.69 27.90
CA GLY A 403 21.22 2.58 27.18
C GLY A 403 22.56 2.93 26.53
N GLY A 404 22.98 2.12 25.57
CA GLY A 404 24.30 2.18 24.93
C GLY A 404 24.28 2.45 23.42
N LYS A 405 23.10 2.60 22.82
CA LYS A 405 22.89 2.80 21.38
C LYS A 405 22.47 4.23 21.07
N TYR A 406 22.75 4.67 19.86
CA TYR A 406 22.04 5.80 19.26
C TYR A 406 21.13 5.17 18.22
N CYS A 407 19.83 5.19 18.43
CA CYS A 407 18.90 4.56 17.50
C CYS A 407 18.68 5.48 16.30
N SER A 408 18.78 4.94 15.09
CA SER A 408 18.67 5.72 13.85
C SER A 408 17.24 5.73 13.32
N MET A 409 16.65 4.55 13.13
CA MET A 409 15.33 4.37 12.55
C MET A 409 14.62 3.25 13.27
N ILE A 410 13.73 3.63 14.19
CA ILE A 410 12.80 2.70 14.82
C ILE A 410 11.44 2.88 14.15
N TRP A 411 10.87 1.78 13.67
CA TRP A 411 9.61 1.79 12.95
C TRP A 411 8.72 0.61 13.31
N ASN A 412 7.41 0.78 13.13
CA ASN A 412 6.41 -0.24 13.40
C ASN A 412 5.93 -0.88 12.10
N TRP A 413 5.51 -2.15 12.21
CA TRP A 413 4.97 -2.92 11.09
C TRP A 413 3.46 -3.11 11.21
N ARG A 414 2.71 -2.71 10.18
CA ARG A 414 1.33 -3.18 9.99
C ARG A 414 1.33 -4.50 9.20
N PRO A 415 0.40 -5.43 9.44
CA PRO A 415 0.41 -6.74 8.77
C PRO A 415 0.27 -6.80 7.25
N ASP A 416 -0.26 -5.75 6.60
CA ASP A 416 -0.21 -5.61 5.14
C ASP A 416 1.16 -5.16 4.63
N GLY A 417 2.06 -4.83 5.55
CA GLY A 417 3.39 -4.40 5.28
C GLY A 417 3.66 -2.93 5.62
N PHE A 418 2.64 -2.09 5.78
CA PHE A 418 2.84 -0.65 5.96
C PHE A 418 3.76 -0.33 7.15
N GLN A 419 4.62 0.68 6.96
CA GLN A 419 5.67 1.06 7.90
C GLN A 419 5.50 2.52 8.29
N TRP A 420 5.67 2.82 9.57
CA TRP A 420 5.75 4.21 10.06
C TRP A 420 6.80 4.33 11.15
N SER A 421 7.44 5.50 11.22
CA SER A 421 8.43 5.78 12.26
C SER A 421 7.78 5.84 13.63
N SER A 422 8.43 5.24 14.62
CA SER A 422 8.07 5.31 16.03
C SER A 422 9.24 5.78 16.90
N ILE A 423 10.29 6.34 16.29
CA ILE A 423 11.56 6.71 16.93
C ILE A 423 11.39 7.64 18.13
N GLU A 424 10.42 8.54 18.09
CA GLU A 424 10.19 9.56 19.13
C GLU A 424 9.77 8.96 20.48
N THR A 425 9.23 7.74 20.46
CA THR A 425 8.94 6.99 21.68
C THR A 425 10.22 6.59 22.42
N TYR A 426 11.34 6.42 21.70
CA TYR A 426 12.55 5.77 22.19
C TYR A 426 13.75 6.69 22.27
N SER A 427 13.89 7.66 21.36
CA SER A 427 15.09 8.51 21.23
C SER A 427 14.69 9.96 20.92
N ALA A 428 15.61 10.90 21.17
CA ALA A 428 15.51 12.23 20.58
C ALA A 428 15.53 12.13 19.05
N SER A 429 14.73 12.98 18.40
CA SER A 429 14.42 12.86 16.98
C SER A 429 14.71 14.15 16.20
N CYS A 430 14.84 13.98 14.89
CA CYS A 430 14.84 15.04 13.89
C CYS A 430 13.83 14.71 12.79
N THR A 431 13.36 15.75 12.08
CA THR A 431 12.41 15.59 10.96
C THR A 431 13.15 15.62 9.64
N LEU A 432 12.83 14.68 8.75
CA LEU A 432 13.23 14.67 7.35
C LEU A 432 12.00 14.91 6.48
N SER A 433 12.08 15.90 5.57
CA SER A 433 11.12 16.08 4.49
C SER A 433 11.81 15.95 3.14
N VAL A 434 11.30 15.05 2.29
CA VAL A 434 11.78 14.80 0.94
C VAL A 434 10.74 15.31 -0.04
N ASN A 435 11.13 16.23 -0.92
CA ASN A 435 10.27 16.77 -1.96
C ASN A 435 10.74 16.27 -3.32
N VAL A 436 9.84 15.71 -4.12
CA VAL A 436 10.13 15.11 -5.42
C VAL A 436 9.36 15.86 -6.50
N TYR A 437 10.10 16.36 -7.49
CA TYR A 437 9.57 17.09 -8.63
C TYR A 437 10.06 16.47 -9.95
N ASP A 438 9.25 16.58 -11.00
CA ASP A 438 9.64 16.21 -12.35
C ASP A 438 10.55 17.29 -12.98
N LYS A 439 10.96 17.06 -14.24
CA LYS A 439 11.84 18.00 -14.97
C LYS A 439 11.20 19.38 -15.24
N ASP A 440 9.88 19.46 -15.17
CA ASP A 440 9.10 20.67 -15.45
C ASP A 440 8.70 21.38 -14.14
N GLY A 441 9.07 20.82 -12.98
CA GLY A 441 8.84 21.39 -11.66
C GLY A 441 7.52 20.94 -11.02
N ASN A 442 6.81 19.98 -11.62
CA ASN A 442 5.57 19.45 -11.05
C ASN A 442 5.88 18.42 -9.96
N SER A 443 5.10 18.43 -8.89
CA SER A 443 5.17 17.43 -7.82
C SER A 443 4.97 16.01 -8.35
N VAL A 444 5.77 15.06 -7.87
CA VAL A 444 5.67 13.64 -8.23
C VAL A 444 5.17 12.84 -7.02
N PRO A 445 3.86 12.52 -6.98
CA PRO A 445 3.31 11.67 -5.93
C PRO A 445 3.75 10.21 -6.09
N ASN A 446 3.45 9.39 -5.07
CA ASN A 446 3.66 7.95 -5.06
C ASN A 446 5.10 7.50 -5.31
N THR A 447 6.07 8.38 -5.03
CA THR A 447 7.47 8.06 -5.21
C THR A 447 8.01 7.38 -3.96
N ASP A 448 8.55 6.18 -4.14
CA ASP A 448 9.23 5.40 -3.11
C ASP A 448 10.52 6.09 -2.64
N VAL A 449 10.55 6.48 -1.37
CA VAL A 449 11.66 7.07 -0.65
C VAL A 449 12.22 6.05 0.33
N LYS A 450 13.39 5.48 -0.01
CA LYS A 450 14.08 4.48 0.81
C LYS A 450 15.09 5.15 1.71
N LEU A 451 15.01 4.89 3.01
CA LEU A 451 15.96 5.39 3.99
C LEU A 451 16.90 4.28 4.46
N LEU A 452 18.16 4.65 4.63
CA LEU A 452 19.23 3.77 5.07
C LEU A 452 20.11 4.50 6.08
N SER A 453 20.68 3.74 7.01
CA SER A 453 21.76 4.17 7.90
C SER A 453 22.82 3.08 7.96
N GLU A 454 23.96 3.37 8.59
CA GLU A 454 24.96 2.38 8.95
C GLU A 454 24.34 1.31 9.87
N GLY A 455 24.90 0.10 9.81
CA GLY A 455 24.52 -0.98 10.72
C GLY A 455 25.29 -0.93 12.03
N TRP A 456 24.77 -1.61 13.04
CA TRP A 456 25.35 -1.67 14.36
C TRP A 456 26.82 -2.11 14.32
N LYS A 457 27.72 -1.23 14.79
CA LYS A 457 29.18 -1.45 14.82
C LYS A 457 29.80 -1.75 13.45
N THR A 458 29.20 -1.29 12.37
CA THR A 458 29.72 -1.40 11.01
C THR A 458 29.48 -0.12 10.21
N ILE A 459 30.24 0.07 9.13
CA ILE A 459 30.02 1.18 8.18
C ILE A 459 29.14 0.74 6.99
N GLN A 460 28.72 -0.53 6.99
CA GLN A 460 27.84 -1.06 5.97
C GLN A 460 26.44 -0.47 6.15
N LYS A 461 25.84 -0.04 5.05
CA LYS A 461 24.51 0.56 5.05
C LYS A 461 23.46 -0.52 4.99
N TYR A 462 22.49 -0.45 5.89
CA TYR A 462 21.30 -1.30 5.90
C TYR A 462 20.09 -0.42 5.66
N ARG A 463 19.11 -0.98 4.95
CA ARG A 463 17.82 -0.32 4.78
C ARG A 463 17.12 -0.32 6.14
N GLY A 464 16.63 0.86 6.54
CA GLY A 464 15.68 0.99 7.63
C GLY A 464 14.28 0.77 7.07
N PHE A 465 13.46 1.82 7.06
CA PHE A 465 12.12 1.81 6.45
C PHE A 465 12.05 2.66 5.18
N SER A 466 10.94 2.52 4.46
CA SER A 466 10.64 3.30 3.25
C SER A 466 9.29 4.00 3.43
N GLY A 467 9.09 5.09 2.71
CA GLY A 467 7.80 5.76 2.64
C GLY A 467 7.53 6.31 1.25
N ILE A 468 6.37 6.91 1.08
CA ILE A 468 5.82 7.29 -0.22
C ILE A 468 5.51 8.78 -0.20
N THR A 469 5.79 9.49 -1.29
CA THR A 469 5.41 10.89 -1.42
C THR A 469 3.91 11.07 -1.60
N ASP A 470 3.35 12.07 -0.90
CA ASP A 470 1.95 12.50 -1.02
C ASP A 470 1.64 13.13 -2.38
N ARG A 471 0.40 13.60 -2.58
CA ARG A 471 -0.04 14.31 -3.80
C ARG A 471 0.81 15.53 -4.17
N ASN A 472 1.46 16.15 -3.18
CA ASN A 472 2.33 17.32 -3.35
C ASN A 472 3.78 16.91 -3.61
N GLY A 473 4.06 15.61 -3.77
CA GLY A 473 5.40 15.09 -3.97
C GLY A 473 6.25 15.14 -2.70
N VAL A 474 5.63 15.22 -1.53
CA VAL A 474 6.29 15.37 -0.23
C VAL A 474 6.17 14.08 0.58
N TYR A 475 7.29 13.61 1.11
CA TYR A 475 7.34 12.57 2.14
C TYR A 475 8.01 13.13 3.38
N THR A 476 7.33 13.04 4.53
CA THR A 476 7.85 13.53 5.82
C THR A 476 7.87 12.40 6.84
N THR A 477 8.97 12.30 7.58
CA THR A 477 9.11 11.33 8.69
C THR A 477 10.08 11.83 9.75
N THR A 478 10.06 11.19 10.92
CA THR A 478 11.03 11.39 12.00
C THR A 478 12.12 10.33 12.00
N LEU A 479 13.33 10.71 12.37
CA LEU A 479 14.55 9.89 12.45
C LEU A 479 15.29 10.21 13.74
N GLY A 480 16.15 9.32 14.23
CA GLY A 480 16.95 9.57 15.43
C GLY A 480 18.03 10.63 15.20
N GLU A 481 18.51 11.26 16.27
CA GLU A 481 19.64 12.18 16.19
C GLU A 481 21.01 11.48 16.25
N GLU A 482 22.10 12.23 16.06
CA GLU A 482 23.49 11.75 16.11
C GLU A 482 23.84 10.55 15.19
N GLN A 483 23.08 10.39 14.10
CA GLN A 483 23.22 9.35 13.08
C GLN A 483 23.48 9.88 11.66
N ASN A 484 24.02 9.04 10.78
CA ASN A 484 24.13 9.35 9.35
C ASN A 484 22.98 8.72 8.58
N TYR A 485 22.43 9.45 7.62
CA TYR A 485 21.33 8.97 6.79
C TYR A 485 21.68 9.02 5.31
N TYR A 486 21.14 8.05 4.59
CA TYR A 486 21.26 7.92 3.15
C TYR A 486 19.87 7.67 2.58
N ALA A 487 19.56 8.27 1.44
CA ALA A 487 18.29 8.06 0.77
C ALA A 487 18.46 7.57 -0.67
N SER A 488 17.45 6.86 -1.14
CA SER A 488 17.25 6.56 -2.56
C SER A 488 15.82 6.89 -2.94
N VAL A 489 15.67 7.55 -4.08
CA VAL A 489 14.38 7.92 -4.66
C VAL A 489 14.34 7.32 -6.06
N TYR A 490 13.28 6.58 -6.39
CA TYR A 490 13.03 6.09 -7.75
C TYR A 490 14.24 5.35 -8.38
N LEU A 491 14.79 4.37 -7.65
CA LEU A 491 15.95 3.54 -8.04
C LEU A 491 17.27 4.32 -8.25
N GLN A 492 17.31 5.62 -7.95
CA GLN A 492 18.51 6.43 -7.97
C GLN A 492 19.00 6.65 -6.53
N SER A 493 20.26 6.30 -6.28
CA SER A 493 20.88 6.57 -4.98
C SER A 493 21.24 8.05 -4.89
N LEU A 494 20.79 8.71 -3.83
CA LEU A 494 21.16 10.10 -3.53
C LEU A 494 22.49 10.19 -2.79
N GLY A 495 22.94 9.09 -2.19
CA GLY A 495 24.14 9.06 -1.35
C GLY A 495 23.84 9.49 0.09
N GLN A 496 24.85 10.00 0.79
CA GLN A 496 24.70 10.51 2.16
C GLN A 496 23.90 11.81 2.10
N ILE A 497 22.78 11.85 2.81
CA ILE A 497 21.88 13.00 2.80
C ILE A 497 21.99 13.83 4.08
N ILE A 498 22.36 13.22 5.20
CA ILE A 498 22.51 13.87 6.50
C ILE A 498 23.74 13.30 7.20
N ASP A 499 24.58 14.18 7.73
CA ASP A 499 25.56 13.90 8.78
C ASP A 499 25.09 14.61 10.05
N SER A 500 24.24 13.95 10.84
CA SER A 500 23.63 14.62 12.00
C SER A 500 24.59 14.73 13.18
N THR A 501 25.73 14.04 13.16
CA THR A 501 26.78 14.22 14.18
C THR A 501 27.40 15.61 14.14
N SER A 502 27.33 16.28 12.99
CA SER A 502 27.88 17.63 12.77
C SER A 502 26.81 18.70 12.53
N ALA A 503 25.53 18.34 12.43
CA ALA A 503 24.45 19.24 12.06
C ALA A 503 23.90 20.01 13.28
N PRO A 504 23.93 21.35 13.28
CA PRO A 504 23.23 22.15 14.29
C PRO A 504 21.70 21.95 14.23
N ALA A 505 21.02 22.00 15.37
CA ALA A 505 19.55 22.04 15.39
C ALA A 505 19.01 23.21 14.54
N GLY A 506 17.96 22.95 13.75
CA GLY A 506 17.39 23.91 12.79
C GLY A 506 18.13 24.00 11.45
N THR A 507 19.06 23.09 11.16
CA THR A 507 19.74 23.04 9.85
C THR A 507 18.84 22.37 8.81
N HIS A 508 18.55 23.06 7.71
CA HIS A 508 17.81 22.52 6.57
C HIS A 508 18.77 22.14 5.44
N PHE A 509 18.61 20.95 4.87
CA PHE A 509 19.40 20.46 3.75
C PHE A 509 18.53 20.34 2.50
N ALA A 510 18.96 20.93 1.39
CA ALA A 510 18.33 20.76 0.09
C ALA A 510 19.32 20.09 -0.86
N ILE A 511 19.00 18.88 -1.32
CA ILE A 511 19.84 18.11 -2.24
C ILE A 511 19.13 18.05 -3.59
N PRO A 512 19.42 18.99 -4.51
CA PRO A 512 18.83 18.93 -5.84
C PRO A 512 19.39 17.71 -6.58
N CYS A 513 18.49 16.82 -7.02
CA CYS A 513 18.82 15.67 -7.85
C CYS A 513 17.97 15.69 -9.11
N THR A 514 18.62 15.62 -10.28
CA THR A 514 17.89 15.43 -11.55
C THR A 514 17.85 13.94 -11.85
N LEU A 515 16.64 13.38 -11.89
CA LEU A 515 16.42 11.99 -12.32
C LEU A 515 16.79 11.87 -13.82
N THR A 516 17.70 10.96 -14.15
CA THR A 516 18.32 10.88 -15.51
C THR A 516 17.56 9.97 -16.48
N THR A 517 16.47 9.35 -16.04
CA THR A 517 15.68 8.41 -16.84
C THR A 517 14.31 9.00 -17.15
N ASN A 518 13.83 8.80 -18.39
CA ASN A 518 12.43 9.01 -18.71
C ASN A 518 11.63 8.12 -17.76
N TYR A 519 10.88 8.74 -16.86
CA TYR A 519 9.92 8.07 -15.98
C TYR A 519 9.09 7.09 -16.82
N LYS A 520 9.31 5.80 -16.56
CA LYS A 520 8.39 4.73 -16.90
C LYS A 520 8.12 4.09 -15.55
N PRO A 521 6.98 4.37 -14.93
CA PRO A 521 6.60 3.67 -13.72
C PRO A 521 6.73 2.18 -14.02
N GLN A 522 7.56 1.50 -13.23
CA GLN A 522 7.69 0.05 -13.37
C GLN A 522 6.39 -0.56 -12.85
N PRO A 523 5.81 -1.56 -13.53
CA PRO A 523 4.80 -2.39 -12.90
C PRO A 523 5.44 -2.98 -11.64
N ARG A 524 4.78 -2.72 -10.52
CA ARG A 524 5.24 -2.84 -9.13
C ARG A 524 5.86 -4.23 -8.83
N GLU A 525 7.04 -4.24 -8.24
CA GLU A 525 7.49 -5.33 -7.35
C GLU A 525 7.51 -4.73 -5.95
N LEU A 526 6.81 -5.37 -4.98
CA LEU A 526 6.85 -5.18 -3.50
C LEU A 526 5.56 -4.66 -2.84
N ASP A 527 4.83 -5.62 -2.25
CA ASP A 527 4.30 -5.71 -0.87
C ASP A 527 3.55 -4.57 -0.18
N PHE A 528 3.26 -3.41 -0.77
CA PHE A 528 2.51 -2.36 -0.06
C PHE A 528 1.49 -1.65 -0.95
N TYR A 529 0.25 -1.60 -0.47
CA TYR A 529 -0.72 -0.57 -0.84
C TYR A 529 -1.29 0.06 0.41
N THR A 530 -0.75 1.21 0.77
CA THR A 530 -1.53 2.22 1.49
C THR A 530 -1.98 3.21 0.45
N TYR A 531 -3.18 3.01 -0.08
CA TYR A 531 -3.88 4.15 -0.64
C TYR A 531 -4.27 5.01 0.56
N GLU A 532 -3.76 6.22 0.64
CA GLU A 532 -4.47 7.23 1.40
C GLU A 532 -5.82 7.44 0.66
N HIS A 533 -6.92 7.18 1.37
CA HIS A 533 -8.26 7.32 0.82
C HIS A 533 -8.53 8.80 0.57
N PHE A 534 -8.56 9.24 -0.68
CA PHE A 534 -8.76 10.65 -1.00
C PHE A 534 -9.97 10.90 -1.86
N SER A 535 -10.78 11.83 -1.37
CA SER A 535 -11.82 12.56 -2.07
C SER A 535 -11.19 13.62 -2.99
N ILE A 536 -11.52 13.64 -4.28
CA ILE A 536 -11.00 14.67 -5.20
C ILE A 536 -11.90 15.88 -5.23
N GLU A 537 -11.32 17.04 -4.91
CA GLU A 537 -11.90 18.36 -5.19
C GLU A 537 -11.55 18.78 -6.63
N ALA A 538 -12.57 18.92 -7.48
CA ALA A 538 -12.42 19.61 -8.76
C ALA A 538 -13.45 20.76 -8.82
N LYS A 539 -12.98 22.00 -8.74
CA LYS A 539 -13.81 23.18 -8.98
C LYS A 539 -13.80 23.49 -10.48
N ILE A 540 -14.72 22.91 -11.22
CA ILE A 540 -14.93 23.26 -12.63
C ILE A 540 -15.95 24.40 -12.69
N ASP A 541 -15.47 25.65 -12.67
CA ASP A 541 -16.27 26.83 -13.04
C ASP A 541 -16.38 26.89 -14.58
N SER A 542 -17.16 25.98 -15.18
CA SER A 542 -17.53 26.06 -16.59
C SER A 542 -19.05 25.98 -16.76
N THR A 543 -19.67 27.12 -17.08
CA THR A 543 -21.05 27.16 -17.60
C THR A 543 -21.08 26.55 -19.00
N LEU A 544 -21.63 25.34 -19.14
CA LEU A 544 -21.92 24.70 -20.43
C LEU A 544 -23.41 24.86 -20.74
N PRO A 545 -23.80 25.54 -21.85
CA PRO A 545 -25.19 25.65 -22.23
C PRO A 545 -25.73 24.29 -22.70
N LEU A 546 -26.81 23.81 -22.07
CA LEU A 546 -27.51 22.60 -22.46
C LEU A 546 -28.09 22.72 -23.88
N PRO A 547 -27.82 21.76 -24.80
CA PRO A 547 -28.63 21.58 -26.00
C PRO A 547 -30.05 21.20 -25.58
N SER A 548 -31.06 21.84 -26.18
CA SER A 548 -32.44 21.80 -25.69
C SER A 548 -33.20 20.48 -25.85
N GLU A 549 -32.56 19.34 -26.15
CA GLU A 549 -33.23 18.03 -26.34
C GLU A 549 -32.31 16.79 -26.09
N GLU A 550 -31.17 16.90 -25.39
CA GLU A 550 -30.20 15.77 -25.33
C GLU A 550 -29.75 15.36 -23.91
N VAL A 551 -29.64 14.03 -23.69
CA VAL A 551 -29.10 13.36 -22.49
C VAL A 551 -27.66 13.79 -22.22
N CYS A 552 -27.33 14.19 -21.00
CA CYS A 552 -25.96 14.59 -20.63
C CYS A 552 -25.16 13.40 -20.07
N TYR A 553 -23.86 13.34 -20.32
CA TYR A 553 -22.95 12.38 -19.70
C TYR A 553 -21.84 13.12 -18.96
N ILE A 554 -21.58 12.73 -17.71
CA ILE A 554 -20.49 13.23 -16.88
C ILE A 554 -19.45 12.12 -16.83
N VAL A 555 -18.23 12.40 -17.31
CA VAL A 555 -17.13 11.43 -17.31
C VAL A 555 -16.10 11.88 -16.29
N PHE A 556 -15.87 11.05 -15.28
CA PHE A 556 -14.67 11.13 -14.44
C PHE A 556 -13.62 10.22 -15.04
N PHE A 557 -12.40 10.69 -15.22
CA PHE A 557 -11.33 9.89 -15.81
C PHE A 557 -10.09 10.00 -14.93
N ASN A 558 -9.60 8.86 -14.45
CA ASN A 558 -8.37 8.80 -13.69
C ASN A 558 -7.19 8.76 -14.67
N ASN A 559 -6.58 9.92 -14.91
CA ASN A 559 -5.44 10.06 -15.80
C ASN A 559 -4.10 9.69 -15.14
N HIS A 560 -4.10 9.37 -13.85
CA HIS A 560 -2.90 8.96 -13.15
C HIS A 560 -2.72 7.45 -13.31
N ALA A 561 -1.63 7.06 -13.99
CA ALA A 561 -1.27 5.68 -14.30
C ALA A 561 -1.10 4.76 -13.05
N GLU A 562 -1.25 5.29 -11.83
CA GLU A 562 -0.94 4.60 -10.57
C GLU A 562 -1.90 4.89 -9.40
N MET A 563 -2.97 5.68 -9.58
CA MET A 563 -3.88 6.03 -8.48
C MET A 563 -5.18 5.24 -8.53
N GLY A 564 -5.75 4.93 -7.37
CA GLY A 564 -7.17 4.67 -7.17
C GLY A 564 -7.78 5.90 -6.51
N GLU A 565 -8.87 6.45 -7.04
CA GLU A 565 -9.47 7.70 -6.55
C GLU A 565 -10.92 7.48 -6.10
N VAL A 566 -11.31 8.06 -4.96
CA VAL A 566 -12.71 8.13 -4.51
C VAL A 566 -13.24 9.52 -4.86
N ILE A 567 -14.39 9.60 -5.53
CA ILE A 567 -14.95 10.88 -5.99
C ILE A 567 -16.26 11.15 -5.27
N SER A 568 -16.37 12.34 -4.67
CA SER A 568 -17.59 12.92 -4.11
C SER A 568 -17.94 14.22 -4.84
N GLY A 569 -19.18 14.74 -4.73
CA GLY A 569 -19.52 16.10 -5.16
C GLY A 569 -21.00 16.32 -5.46
N THR A 570 -21.39 17.49 -5.97
CA THR A 570 -22.75 17.96 -6.27
C THR A 570 -22.82 18.40 -7.73
N VAL A 571 -23.89 18.08 -8.45
CA VAL A 571 -24.15 18.54 -9.82
C VAL A 571 -25.38 19.45 -9.82
N SER A 572 -25.16 20.77 -9.85
CA SER A 572 -26.27 21.75 -9.88
C SER A 572 -26.54 22.28 -11.29
N PHE A 573 -27.76 22.75 -11.51
CA PHE A 573 -28.23 23.41 -12.72
C PHE A 573 -28.75 24.81 -12.34
N GLU A 574 -28.12 25.85 -12.88
CA GLU A 574 -28.65 27.23 -12.84
C GLU A 574 -29.13 27.62 -14.24
N GLY A 575 -30.44 27.55 -14.48
CA GLY A 575 -31.00 27.81 -15.82
C GLY A 575 -30.66 26.71 -16.82
N THR A 576 -29.86 27.02 -17.85
CA THR A 576 -29.37 26.04 -18.86
C THR A 576 -27.96 25.54 -18.57
N ASP A 577 -27.38 25.93 -17.44
CA ASP A 577 -25.96 25.71 -17.17
C ASP A 577 -25.76 24.60 -16.13
N LEU A 578 -24.93 23.61 -16.48
CA LEU A 578 -24.44 22.56 -15.57
C LEU A 578 -23.30 23.12 -14.70
N ARG A 579 -23.34 22.87 -13.39
CA ARG A 579 -22.28 23.17 -12.41
C ARG A 579 -21.94 21.91 -11.63
N LEU A 580 -20.65 21.67 -11.40
CA LEU A 580 -20.16 20.57 -10.57
C LEU A 580 -19.39 21.16 -9.38
N GLN A 581 -19.83 20.86 -8.17
CA GLN A 581 -19.29 21.37 -6.91
C GLN A 581 -18.93 20.18 -6.01
N VAL A 582 -17.65 19.89 -5.84
CA VAL A 582 -17.19 18.86 -4.90
C VAL A 582 -17.02 19.45 -3.50
N ASP A 583 -17.43 18.74 -2.44
CA ASP A 583 -17.41 19.25 -1.06
C ASP A 583 -16.24 18.67 -0.23
N ALA A 584 -15.30 19.54 0.19
CA ALA A 584 -14.58 19.53 1.48
C ALA A 584 -13.78 20.85 1.69
N GLU A 585 -13.60 21.29 2.95
CA GLU A 585 -12.77 22.45 3.33
C GLU A 585 -11.28 22.08 3.34
N TYR A 586 -10.43 22.76 2.54
CA TYR A 586 -9.14 23.40 2.93
C TYR A 586 -8.36 23.93 1.70
N ASP A 587 -7.59 25.00 1.92
CA ASP A 587 -7.03 25.93 0.93
C ASP A 587 -6.02 25.32 -0.05
N LEU A 588 -6.35 25.33 -1.35
CA LEU A 588 -5.44 25.04 -2.45
C LEU A 588 -4.41 26.17 -2.59
N GLY A 589 -3.30 26.04 -1.86
CA GLY A 589 -2.12 26.89 -2.02
C GLY A 589 -1.69 26.98 -3.49
N HIS A 590 -1.95 28.13 -4.10
CA HIS A 590 -1.44 28.60 -5.39
C HIS A 590 -1.51 27.63 -6.59
N CYS A 591 -2.72 27.39 -7.10
CA CYS A 591 -2.88 27.14 -8.53
C CYS A 591 -2.58 28.45 -9.29
N SER A 592 -1.52 28.49 -10.09
CA SER A 592 -1.25 29.64 -10.95
C SER A 592 -2.34 29.69 -12.04
N THR A 593 -3.27 30.64 -11.90
CA THR A 593 -4.21 30.99 -12.96
C THR A 593 -3.41 31.52 -14.16
N TYR A 594 -3.22 30.71 -15.20
CA TYR A 594 -2.82 31.21 -16.50
C TYR A 594 -4.01 31.93 -17.12
N SER A 595 -3.99 33.26 -17.12
CA SER A 595 -4.91 34.07 -17.92
C SER A 595 -4.57 33.86 -19.41
N TYR A 596 -5.33 33.02 -20.11
CA TYR A 596 -5.26 32.98 -21.56
C TYR A 596 -6.00 34.20 -22.12
N GLU A 597 -5.28 35.10 -22.79
CA GLU A 597 -5.91 36.16 -23.58
C GLU A 597 -6.82 35.52 -24.64
N GLU A 598 -8.08 35.93 -24.65
CA GLU A 598 -9.09 35.60 -25.65
C GLU A 598 -8.52 35.70 -27.07
N ARG A 599 -8.15 34.56 -27.65
CA ARG A 599 -8.10 34.43 -29.10
C ARG A 599 -9.44 33.89 -29.57
N SER A 600 -10.29 34.85 -29.92
CA SER A 600 -11.47 34.64 -30.76
C SER A 600 -11.15 33.72 -31.95
N SER A 601 -11.55 32.45 -31.87
CA SER A 601 -12.18 31.67 -32.94
C SER A 601 -11.97 30.16 -32.74
N GLN A 602 -13.08 29.41 -32.72
CA GLN A 602 -13.22 27.97 -32.95
C GLN A 602 -12.88 27.01 -31.80
N SER A 603 -13.86 26.76 -30.93
CA SER A 603 -13.92 25.52 -30.14
C SER A 603 -15.38 25.08 -29.96
N ALA A 604 -16.11 24.93 -31.07
CA ALA A 604 -17.18 23.96 -31.13
C ALA A 604 -16.59 22.75 -31.86
N VAL A 605 -16.20 21.72 -31.12
CA VAL A 605 -15.82 20.45 -31.72
C VAL A 605 -17.08 19.89 -32.38
N LYS A 606 -17.16 19.95 -33.71
CA LYS A 606 -18.20 19.25 -34.47
C LYS A 606 -17.86 17.77 -34.47
N PHE A 607 -18.68 16.98 -33.78
CA PHE A 607 -18.60 15.53 -33.74
C PHE A 607 -18.88 14.92 -35.12
N ALA A 608 -18.00 14.06 -35.60
CA ALA A 608 -18.26 13.21 -36.76
C ALA A 608 -18.89 11.89 -36.27
N PRO A 609 -19.85 11.30 -37.00
CA PRO A 609 -20.57 10.12 -36.55
C PRO A 609 -19.69 8.87 -36.73
N GLY A 610 -19.31 8.26 -35.61
CA GLY A 610 -18.73 6.91 -35.59
C GLY A 610 -17.60 6.74 -34.58
N LYS A 611 -17.78 5.77 -33.68
CA LYS A 611 -16.82 5.18 -32.72
C LYS A 611 -16.51 5.99 -31.44
N LEU A 612 -16.74 5.33 -30.30
CA LEU A 612 -16.28 5.70 -28.96
C LEU A 612 -14.77 5.42 -28.73
N THR A 613 -14.01 5.04 -29.77
CA THR A 613 -12.60 4.61 -29.64
C THR A 613 -11.57 5.67 -30.05
N ASP A 614 -11.99 6.89 -30.41
CA ASP A 614 -11.08 7.99 -30.76
C ASP A 614 -11.04 9.05 -29.64
N PHE A 615 -10.67 8.64 -28.42
CA PHE A 615 -10.23 9.57 -27.39
C PHE A 615 -8.71 9.73 -27.48
N MET A 616 -8.26 10.69 -28.28
CA MET A 616 -6.87 11.15 -28.25
C MET A 616 -6.86 12.52 -27.57
N ILE A 617 -6.75 12.53 -26.24
CA ILE A 617 -6.51 13.75 -25.47
C ILE A 617 -5.00 13.97 -25.44
N THR A 618 -4.56 14.96 -26.20
CA THR A 618 -3.25 15.58 -25.99
C THR A 618 -3.36 16.54 -24.81
N ASP A 619 -2.40 16.41 -23.90
CA ASP A 619 -2.06 17.26 -22.78
C ASP A 619 -2.73 17.01 -21.42
N TYR A 620 -1.81 16.74 -20.48
CA TYR A 620 -1.87 16.71 -19.02
C TYR A 620 -2.74 17.84 -18.47
N GLU A 621 -3.84 17.48 -17.81
CA GLU A 621 -4.45 18.13 -16.63
C GLU A 621 -5.83 17.50 -16.36
N GLY A 622 -6.27 17.57 -15.11
CA GLY A 622 -7.38 16.80 -14.52
C GLY A 622 -8.76 16.91 -15.20
N VAL A 623 -9.65 16.00 -14.77
CA VAL A 623 -11.09 15.85 -15.08
C VAL A 623 -11.63 16.73 -16.21
N ARG A 624 -11.94 16.12 -17.37
CA ARG A 624 -12.65 16.79 -18.48
C ARG A 624 -14.08 16.27 -18.63
N VAL A 625 -15.06 17.17 -18.59
CA VAL A 625 -16.42 16.90 -19.07
C VAL A 625 -16.39 16.85 -20.61
N LEU A 626 -16.60 15.67 -21.18
CA LEU A 626 -16.64 15.46 -22.64
C LEU A 626 -18.10 15.16 -23.04
N GLY A 627 -18.64 16.00 -23.92
CA GLY A 627 -20.08 16.16 -24.18
C GLY A 627 -20.89 14.97 -24.72
N VAL A 628 -22.12 15.30 -25.13
CA VAL A 628 -23.30 14.45 -25.38
C VAL A 628 -23.22 13.57 -26.63
N ALA A 629 -23.64 12.29 -26.55
CA ALA A 629 -23.99 11.46 -27.72
C ALA A 629 -25.01 10.35 -27.42
N GLU A 630 -25.94 10.09 -28.35
CA GLU A 630 -26.87 8.94 -28.30
C GLU A 630 -26.18 7.60 -28.65
N PRO A 631 -26.54 6.48 -28.00
CA PRO A 631 -26.12 5.15 -28.42
C PRO A 631 -27.00 4.65 -29.58
N SER A 632 -26.39 4.34 -30.72
CA SER A 632 -27.05 3.49 -31.73
C SER A 632 -26.84 2.01 -31.41
N SER A 633 -27.85 1.20 -31.71
CA SER A 633 -27.98 -0.22 -31.36
C SER A 633 -26.73 -1.09 -31.60
N PRO A 634 -26.54 -2.17 -30.81
CA PRO A 634 -25.27 -2.86 -30.66
C PRO A 634 -24.98 -3.76 -31.86
N SER A 635 -24.01 -3.36 -32.70
CA SER A 635 -23.35 -4.33 -33.57
C SER A 635 -21.95 -3.86 -33.98
N SER A 636 -20.99 -4.02 -33.08
CA SER A 636 -19.61 -4.33 -33.47
C SER A 636 -18.90 -4.95 -32.28
N VAL A 637 -18.62 -6.25 -32.39
CA VAL A 637 -17.82 -7.07 -31.47
C VAL A 637 -16.58 -6.28 -31.00
N MET A 638 -16.37 -6.18 -29.69
CA MET A 638 -15.13 -5.71 -29.09
C MET A 638 -13.96 -6.46 -29.75
N ARG A 639 -13.08 -5.74 -30.45
CA ARG A 639 -11.85 -6.34 -30.99
C ARG A 639 -10.75 -6.07 -29.98
N GLU A 640 -10.16 -7.14 -29.46
CA GLU A 640 -8.95 -7.08 -28.62
C GLU A 640 -7.89 -6.16 -29.26
N PRO A 641 -7.17 -5.34 -28.47
CA PRO A 641 -6.09 -4.52 -29.00
C PRO A 641 -5.01 -5.40 -29.61
N LEU A 642 -4.44 -4.98 -30.74
CA LEU A 642 -3.29 -5.66 -31.33
C LEU A 642 -2.17 -5.75 -30.28
N VAL A 643 -1.67 -6.95 -29.99
CA VAL A 643 -0.46 -7.14 -29.16
C VAL A 643 0.62 -7.74 -30.03
N LEU A 644 1.86 -7.25 -29.86
CA LEU A 644 3.03 -7.76 -30.57
C LEU A 644 4.01 -8.39 -29.58
N GLU A 645 4.07 -9.71 -29.57
CA GLU A 645 5.13 -10.44 -28.90
C GLU A 645 6.27 -10.74 -29.88
N MET A 646 7.49 -10.49 -29.42
CA MET A 646 8.69 -10.73 -30.20
C MET A 646 9.56 -11.73 -29.46
N LEU A 647 9.84 -12.85 -30.11
CA LEU A 647 10.82 -13.82 -29.64
C LEU A 647 12.07 -13.71 -30.51
N PRO A 648 13.02 -12.83 -30.15
CA PRO A 648 14.32 -12.85 -30.79
C PRO A 648 14.96 -14.22 -30.52
N PHE A 649 15.38 -14.91 -31.59
CA PHE A 649 16.11 -16.20 -31.55
C PHE A 649 15.31 -17.47 -31.20
N SER A 650 14.05 -17.54 -31.64
CA SER A 650 13.17 -18.72 -31.42
C SER A 650 13.72 -20.09 -31.88
N ARG A 651 14.73 -20.13 -32.78
CA ARG A 651 15.70 -21.22 -33.10
C ARG A 651 16.39 -20.90 -34.44
N GLY A 652 17.72 -20.85 -34.46
CA GLY A 652 18.47 -20.34 -35.63
C GLY A 652 18.33 -18.82 -35.76
N ASN A 653 18.97 -18.21 -36.75
CA ASN A 653 18.97 -16.75 -37.00
C ASN A 653 17.60 -16.19 -37.45
N VAL A 654 16.54 -16.56 -36.73
CA VAL A 654 15.14 -16.30 -37.06
C VAL A 654 14.48 -15.60 -35.88
N THR A 655 14.02 -14.38 -36.14
CA THR A 655 13.14 -13.64 -35.22
C THR A 655 11.71 -14.02 -35.55
N SER A 656 10.97 -14.49 -34.54
CA SER A 656 9.54 -14.78 -34.66
C SER A 656 8.73 -13.65 -34.02
N PHE A 657 7.67 -13.25 -34.71
CA PHE A 657 6.70 -12.25 -34.27
C PHE A 657 5.36 -12.96 -34.13
N THR A 658 4.76 -12.89 -32.95
CA THR A 658 3.38 -13.32 -32.69
C THR A 658 2.55 -12.06 -32.52
N ILE A 659 1.48 -11.96 -33.30
CA ILE A 659 0.54 -10.85 -33.27
C ILE A 659 -0.81 -11.41 -32.82
N THR A 660 -1.35 -10.93 -31.71
CA THR A 660 -2.67 -11.34 -31.20
C THR A 660 -3.66 -10.18 -31.33
N GLY A 661 -4.96 -10.48 -31.25
CA GLY A 661 -6.04 -9.50 -31.45
C GLY A 661 -6.27 -9.08 -32.91
N CYS A 662 -5.70 -9.80 -33.89
CA CYS A 662 -5.84 -9.48 -35.31
C CYS A 662 -6.93 -10.30 -36.00
N TRP A 663 -7.95 -9.63 -36.53
CA TRP A 663 -9.06 -10.27 -37.26
C TRP A 663 -9.04 -9.95 -38.78
N GLU A 664 -8.02 -9.21 -39.21
CA GLU A 664 -7.76 -8.84 -40.61
C GLU A 664 -6.31 -9.18 -40.98
N PRO A 665 -5.98 -9.33 -42.28
CA PRO A 665 -4.62 -9.62 -42.70
C PRO A 665 -3.60 -8.61 -42.17
N VAL A 666 -2.59 -9.12 -41.46
CA VAL A 666 -1.55 -8.34 -40.81
C VAL A 666 -0.45 -8.02 -41.81
N LYS A 667 -0.07 -6.75 -41.94
CA LYS A 667 1.13 -6.29 -42.65
C LYS A 667 2.23 -5.99 -41.64
N LEU A 668 3.37 -6.66 -41.79
CA LEU A 668 4.56 -6.44 -40.96
C LEU A 668 5.69 -5.87 -41.81
N ALA A 669 6.32 -4.78 -41.38
CA ALA A 669 7.49 -4.18 -42.00
C ALA A 669 8.61 -3.96 -40.98
N ILE A 670 9.86 -4.23 -41.35
CA ILE A 670 11.04 -4.03 -40.50
C ILE A 670 11.92 -2.93 -41.10
N TYR A 671 12.44 -2.06 -40.24
CA TYR A 671 13.25 -0.89 -40.56
C TYR A 671 14.59 -0.95 -39.81
N ASP A 672 15.66 -0.50 -40.44
CA ASP A 672 16.95 -0.32 -39.78
C ASP A 672 17.00 0.97 -38.95
N LYS A 673 18.10 1.19 -38.22
CA LYS A 673 18.31 2.40 -37.40
C LYS A 673 18.29 3.73 -38.17
N LEU A 674 18.38 3.70 -39.51
CA LEU A 674 18.28 4.88 -40.37
C LEU A 674 16.85 5.07 -40.92
N GLY A 675 15.88 4.27 -40.46
CA GLY A 675 14.51 4.30 -40.93
C GLY A 675 14.30 3.67 -42.31
N ARG A 676 15.29 2.95 -42.85
CA ARG A 676 15.16 2.27 -44.15
C ARG A 676 14.44 0.95 -43.97
N ARG A 677 13.39 0.71 -44.75
CA ARG A 677 12.60 -0.53 -44.71
C ARG A 677 13.39 -1.69 -45.32
N VAL A 678 13.79 -2.66 -44.49
CA VAL A 678 14.62 -3.81 -44.88
C VAL A 678 13.79 -5.06 -45.17
N TYR A 679 12.62 -5.22 -44.56
CA TYR A 679 11.74 -6.37 -44.75
C TYR A 679 10.27 -5.97 -44.73
N GLU A 680 9.41 -6.72 -45.42
CA GLU A 680 7.95 -6.57 -45.35
C GLU A 680 7.28 -7.87 -45.78
N THR A 681 6.20 -8.23 -45.10
CA THR A 681 5.37 -9.38 -45.41
C THR A 681 3.94 -9.15 -44.93
N SER A 682 3.04 -10.04 -45.35
CA SER A 682 1.70 -10.14 -44.79
C SER A 682 1.43 -11.54 -44.27
N ALA A 683 0.60 -11.65 -43.24
CA ALA A 683 0.11 -12.92 -42.70
C ALA A 683 -1.39 -12.81 -42.42
N ASP A 684 -2.15 -13.83 -42.79
CA ASP A 684 -3.55 -13.94 -42.42
C ASP A 684 -3.65 -14.47 -40.98
N PRO A 685 -4.56 -13.93 -40.15
CA PRO A 685 -4.78 -14.44 -38.80
C PRO A 685 -5.46 -15.82 -38.83
N ASP A 686 -5.22 -16.60 -37.78
CA ASP A 686 -5.93 -17.85 -37.51
C ASP A 686 -7.34 -17.58 -36.92
N PRO A 687 -8.20 -18.61 -36.78
CA PRO A 687 -9.55 -18.43 -36.23
C PRO A 687 -9.60 -17.91 -34.78
N SER A 688 -8.47 -17.91 -34.07
CA SER A 688 -8.34 -17.40 -32.70
C SER A 688 -7.78 -15.98 -32.66
N GLY A 689 -7.65 -15.30 -33.81
CA GLY A 689 -7.20 -13.91 -33.89
C GLY A 689 -5.68 -13.74 -33.83
N ASN A 690 -4.90 -14.80 -34.11
CA ASN A 690 -3.45 -14.77 -34.01
C ASN A 690 -2.76 -14.89 -35.38
N ALA A 691 -1.72 -14.09 -35.62
CA ALA A 691 -0.86 -14.19 -36.79
C ALA A 691 0.60 -14.40 -36.36
N SER A 692 1.34 -15.23 -37.10
CA SER A 692 2.76 -15.49 -36.85
C SER A 692 3.61 -15.17 -38.07
N VAL A 693 4.64 -14.35 -37.88
CA VAL A 693 5.58 -13.95 -38.93
C VAL A 693 7.00 -14.31 -38.52
N LYS A 694 7.80 -14.82 -39.45
CA LYS A 694 9.21 -15.15 -39.23
C LYS A 694 10.11 -14.35 -40.15
N TRP A 695 11.15 -13.76 -39.58
CA TRP A 695 12.18 -13.04 -40.32
C TRP A 695 13.56 -13.66 -40.10
N HIS A 696 14.25 -14.00 -41.19
CA HIS A 696 15.55 -14.67 -41.19
C HIS A 696 16.75 -13.71 -41.19
N GLY A 697 16.55 -12.43 -40.87
CA GLY A 697 17.62 -11.44 -40.88
C GLY A 697 18.16 -11.15 -42.29
N ILE A 698 17.34 -11.32 -43.33
CA ILE A 698 17.66 -11.01 -44.73
C ILE A 698 16.72 -9.91 -45.25
N ASP A 699 17.22 -9.00 -46.07
CA ASP A 699 16.39 -7.99 -46.71
C ASP A 699 15.67 -8.50 -47.98
N ARG A 700 14.93 -7.60 -48.62
CA ARG A 700 14.18 -7.86 -49.87
C ARG A 700 15.04 -8.30 -51.06
N VAL A 701 16.35 -8.05 -51.03
CA VAL A 701 17.28 -8.45 -52.10
C VAL A 701 18.12 -9.67 -51.70
N GLY A 702 17.76 -10.32 -50.58
CA GLY A 702 18.42 -11.53 -50.07
C GLY A 702 19.73 -11.27 -49.34
N GLN A 703 20.04 -10.00 -49.01
CA GLN A 703 21.25 -9.67 -48.26
C GLN A 703 21.03 -9.79 -46.76
N ALA A 704 21.98 -10.47 -46.13
CA ALA A 704 22.14 -10.57 -44.69
C ALA A 704 22.22 -9.18 -44.03
N GLN A 705 21.30 -8.89 -43.12
CA GLN A 705 21.32 -7.66 -42.32
C GLN A 705 22.31 -7.78 -41.14
N PRO A 706 23.03 -6.71 -40.76
CA PRO A 706 24.03 -6.72 -39.70
C PRO A 706 23.40 -6.74 -38.30
N SER A 707 24.14 -7.18 -37.28
CA SER A 707 23.70 -7.02 -35.88
C SER A 707 23.48 -5.54 -35.55
N GLY A 708 22.39 -5.24 -34.82
CA GLY A 708 22.01 -3.86 -34.53
C GLY A 708 20.56 -3.70 -34.11
N VAL A 709 20.15 -2.45 -33.92
CA VAL A 709 18.77 -2.08 -33.58
C VAL A 709 17.90 -2.03 -34.83
N TYR A 710 16.73 -2.64 -34.76
CA TYR A 710 15.69 -2.64 -35.78
C TYR A 710 14.36 -2.20 -35.18
N PHE A 711 13.52 -1.62 -36.03
CA PHE A 711 12.14 -1.25 -35.69
C PHE A 711 11.19 -2.10 -36.52
N VAL A 712 10.12 -2.58 -35.93
CA VAL A 712 9.06 -3.32 -36.61
C VAL A 712 7.78 -2.49 -36.55
N ARG A 713 7.07 -2.41 -37.68
CA ARG A 713 5.74 -1.82 -37.79
C ARG A 713 4.78 -2.92 -38.18
N VAL A 714 3.69 -3.03 -37.44
CA VAL A 714 2.59 -3.97 -37.70
C VAL A 714 1.33 -3.18 -37.97
N GLN A 715 0.57 -3.57 -38.99
CA GLN A 715 -0.71 -2.94 -39.33
C GLN A 715 -1.74 -4.02 -39.63
N ALA A 716 -2.90 -3.97 -38.97
CA ALA A 716 -4.05 -4.84 -39.22
C ALA A 716 -5.31 -3.97 -39.23
N GLY A 717 -5.93 -3.83 -40.40
CA GLY A 717 -7.04 -2.87 -40.59
C GLY A 717 -6.63 -1.42 -40.30
N ASP A 718 -7.36 -0.79 -39.38
CA ASP A 718 -7.12 0.56 -38.86
C ASP A 718 -6.14 0.60 -37.67
N GLN A 719 -5.79 -0.54 -37.07
CA GLN A 719 -4.84 -0.60 -35.97
C GLN A 719 -3.38 -0.69 -36.45
N GLN A 720 -2.48 -0.04 -35.70
CA GLN A 720 -1.06 -0.02 -35.98
C GLN A 720 -0.21 -0.08 -34.70
N LEU A 721 0.81 -0.94 -34.71
CA LEU A 721 1.82 -1.03 -33.65
C LEU A 721 3.23 -0.80 -34.19
N VAL A 722 4.10 -0.27 -33.34
CA VAL A 722 5.54 -0.15 -33.59
C VAL A 722 6.32 -0.75 -32.42
N GLY A 723 7.27 -1.65 -32.72
CA GLY A 723 8.16 -2.26 -31.75
C GLY A 723 9.63 -2.02 -32.09
N LYS A 724 10.52 -2.19 -31.11
CA LYS A 724 11.97 -2.10 -31.28
C LYS A 724 12.60 -3.40 -30.78
N PHE A 725 13.53 -3.97 -31.56
CA PHE A 725 14.31 -5.13 -31.14
C PHE A 725 15.78 -5.02 -31.54
N VAL A 726 16.62 -5.79 -30.87
CA VAL A 726 18.06 -5.91 -31.18
C VAL A 726 18.28 -7.26 -31.86
N MET A 727 18.84 -7.23 -33.06
CA MET A 727 19.33 -8.43 -33.72
C MET A 727 20.81 -8.61 -33.37
N LEU A 728 21.14 -9.75 -32.78
CA LEU A 728 22.51 -10.21 -32.52
C LEU A 728 22.77 -11.39 -33.45
N ARG A 729 24.02 -11.56 -33.90
CA ARG A 729 24.43 -12.70 -34.74
C ARG A 729 25.49 -13.51 -34.03
#